data_AF-A0AAU7N8D3-F1
#
_entry.id   AF-A0AAU7N8D3-F1
#
_cell.length_a   1.000
_cell.length_b   1.000
_cell.length_c   1.000
_cell.angle_alpha   90.00
_cell.angle_beta   90.00
_cell.angle_gamma   90.00
#
_symmetry.space_group_name_H-M   'P 1'
#
loop_
_entity.id
_entity.type
_entity.pdbx_description
1 polymer ?
#
loop_
_entity_poly.entity_id
_entity_poly.type
_entity_poly.pdbx_seq_one_letter_code
_entity_poly.pdbx_strand_id
1 'polypeptide(L)'
;MEDTNQQVYLKAMQKMKEDDFTKYLIKPLFESMGFFRVDFYGGPYESGKDLIAFVEVPVNKTMSYAIQSKKIGEETNTSEKAILGELVFQLRQCFTNPIKLHNGDEVIPDQVYLASPYQISLRLINEIHGMLKIDGKKIEILDGPSVIKLLKTHKPTLLDKLLSVDDIFSTQDTTQLCNVELMSALNQQNSIHELDCYSDLAFFMGTIDSNVLLNSRFTIKPDKFQVTQGEWEWFERKVYTPLKSLSALEPLIQDANSVLRKYNNELNIYTSKENRKIKNGIDQANQLLAGNVSFIREVISELETSINNITTYKLENANLGIMINSVTILKKCLETSFHKDSIDSFDSFINKTKLQNLAKENAKSLLPKIVECYKKAKTSNLQSIELGKLKSEYKEEPKIEYAFNSELINLWLSERCNKYKLDIQAINSGDNSIDIFRFLNDTQTTLNALDILINKLEDSEKVLSKEILMDSMGVTDGLSTSPFRLFDCQHDIAVYGSAGAGKTTTLQMYARKLEQEGNRGVIYLPLNRFLNKVEMNIESKSKNYDILMSMILISKSLEPIRENIEKLELHLQSKKRNKVIFDGLDEAYVKFPGIIEAINSFKNKFNNIQLLISSRDCVSYLSEINFLGITLMPFSETQLYCFIQAWFKDKNPALSDIIIKNIKAKKISDIVRTPLLATLLCDLAEKGIDIPSSESEIFTKRLELLCGSYDTYKDIKRTKLSQSILIKASHKIAFAMHSKTLRAATKQELASFLVNDPSFNYEESTCLLAVNELIDPCNILFFDPISETFSFGHLRYQEHLASLELMQNRSIEIIHYLKNDWWRGSLCLYAQCCEFSILLEEFTLKYNNIKPALITLREMVKFRPEKERRHLNELINNYERSDDDYFIASTEWDDSWRADSY
;
A
#
# COMPACT_ATOMS: atom_id res chain seq x y z
N MET A 1 24.86 -9.71 -20.31
CA MET A 1 23.76 -10.44 -19.66
C MET A 1 23.10 -11.28 -20.73
N GLU A 2 23.22 -12.60 -20.64
CA GLU A 2 22.56 -13.52 -21.57
C GLU A 2 21.04 -13.43 -21.37
N ASP A 3 20.29 -13.36 -22.47
CA ASP A 3 18.83 -13.35 -22.49
C ASP A 3 18.32 -14.63 -21.81
N THR A 4 17.73 -14.53 -20.61
CA THR A 4 17.33 -15.67 -19.78
C THR A 4 16.39 -16.62 -20.52
N ASN A 5 15.54 -16.08 -21.41
CA ASN A 5 14.67 -16.87 -22.29
C ASN A 5 15.47 -17.71 -23.29
N GLN A 6 16.61 -17.21 -23.75
CA GLN A 6 17.49 -17.92 -24.68
C GLN A 6 18.02 -19.22 -24.06
N GLN A 7 18.36 -19.24 -22.77
CA GLN A 7 18.82 -20.47 -22.10
C GLN A 7 17.72 -21.53 -21.98
N VAL A 8 16.46 -21.12 -21.80
CA VAL A 8 15.31 -22.04 -21.74
C VAL A 8 15.03 -22.64 -23.11
N TYR A 9 15.01 -21.81 -24.16
CA TYR A 9 14.88 -22.26 -25.54
C TYR A 9 16.04 -23.18 -25.95
N LEU A 10 17.28 -22.85 -25.58
CA LEU A 10 18.46 -23.69 -25.80
C LEU A 10 18.26 -25.06 -25.16
N LYS A 11 17.87 -25.13 -23.89
CA LYS A 11 17.60 -26.40 -23.20
C LYS A 11 16.48 -27.20 -23.86
N ALA A 12 15.43 -26.54 -24.35
CA ALA A 12 14.34 -27.21 -25.07
C ALA A 12 14.82 -27.78 -26.43
N MET A 13 15.57 -27.00 -27.21
CA MET A 13 16.15 -27.41 -28.49
C MET A 13 17.16 -28.55 -28.32
N GLN A 14 18.00 -28.50 -27.28
CA GLN A 14 19.02 -29.52 -26.99
C GLN A 14 18.41 -30.88 -26.63
N LYS A 15 17.20 -30.90 -26.05
CA LYS A 15 16.46 -32.14 -25.74
C LYS A 15 15.88 -32.83 -26.98
N MET A 16 15.71 -32.11 -28.10
CA MET A 16 15.16 -32.68 -29.33
C MET A 16 16.14 -33.69 -29.95
N LYS A 17 15.62 -34.68 -30.67
CA LYS A 17 16.48 -35.52 -31.54
C LYS A 17 16.95 -34.68 -32.73
N GLU A 18 18.08 -35.06 -33.34
CA GLU A 18 18.65 -34.33 -34.51
C GLU A 18 17.61 -34.17 -35.63
N ASP A 19 16.96 -35.26 -36.03
CA ASP A 19 15.85 -35.26 -36.99
C ASP A 19 14.71 -34.31 -36.62
N ASP A 20 14.31 -34.28 -35.34
CA ASP A 20 13.19 -33.46 -34.87
C ASP A 20 13.57 -31.98 -34.89
N PHE A 21 14.81 -31.67 -34.50
CA PHE A 21 15.37 -30.32 -34.62
C PHE A 21 15.39 -29.86 -36.08
N THR A 22 15.77 -30.73 -37.00
CA THR A 22 15.77 -30.38 -38.42
C THR A 22 14.35 -30.21 -38.99
N LYS A 23 13.45 -31.18 -38.73
CA LYS A 23 12.09 -31.22 -39.30
C LYS A 23 11.17 -30.16 -38.72
N TYR A 24 11.23 -29.94 -37.40
CA TYR A 24 10.26 -29.10 -36.69
C TYR A 24 10.78 -27.71 -36.32
N LEU A 25 12.09 -27.45 -36.43
CA LEU A 25 12.68 -26.12 -36.19
C LEU A 25 13.31 -25.53 -37.43
N ILE A 26 14.35 -26.17 -37.97
CA ILE A 26 15.15 -25.58 -39.06
C ILE A 26 14.34 -25.47 -40.35
N LYS A 27 13.61 -26.51 -40.75
CA LYS A 27 12.75 -26.45 -41.95
C LYS A 27 11.69 -25.32 -41.87
N PRO A 28 10.86 -25.24 -40.81
CA PRO A 28 9.88 -24.17 -40.68
C PRO A 28 10.48 -22.77 -40.58
N LEU A 29 11.72 -22.64 -40.07
CA LEU A 29 12.46 -21.38 -40.04
C LEU A 29 12.80 -20.90 -41.46
N PHE A 30 13.43 -21.75 -42.28
CA PHE A 30 13.78 -21.38 -43.65
C PHE A 30 12.53 -21.06 -44.49
N GLU A 31 11.44 -21.81 -44.34
CA GLU A 31 10.15 -21.48 -44.96
C GLU A 31 9.67 -20.06 -44.58
N SER A 32 9.81 -19.66 -43.31
CA SER A 32 9.43 -18.32 -42.85
C SER A 32 10.35 -17.18 -43.31
N MET A 33 11.58 -17.51 -43.72
CA MET A 33 12.54 -16.56 -44.27
C MET A 33 12.32 -16.28 -45.77
N GLY A 34 11.27 -16.86 -46.38
CA GLY A 34 10.91 -16.64 -47.78
C GLY A 34 11.48 -17.67 -48.76
N PHE A 35 11.97 -18.80 -48.27
CA PHE A 35 12.36 -19.93 -49.12
C PHE A 35 11.11 -20.64 -49.65
N PHE A 36 10.94 -20.69 -50.97
CA PHE A 36 9.72 -21.22 -51.59
C PHE A 36 9.67 -22.76 -51.59
N ARG A 37 10.81 -23.44 -51.43
CA ARG A 37 10.89 -24.91 -51.34
C ARG A 37 11.95 -25.32 -50.32
N VAL A 38 11.57 -26.15 -49.34
CA VAL A 38 12.46 -26.68 -48.30
C VAL A 38 12.21 -28.18 -48.11
N ASP A 39 13.13 -28.99 -48.61
CA ASP A 39 13.01 -30.45 -48.68
C ASP A 39 13.89 -31.10 -47.60
N PHE A 40 13.33 -32.05 -46.85
CA PHE A 40 14.04 -32.82 -45.82
C PHE A 40 14.53 -34.16 -46.40
N TYR A 41 15.83 -34.42 -46.28
CA TYR A 41 16.55 -35.51 -46.96
C TYR A 41 16.98 -36.64 -46.01
N GLY A 42 16.30 -36.86 -44.88
CA GLY A 42 16.70 -37.89 -43.92
C GLY A 42 16.54 -39.35 -44.41
N GLY A 43 17.62 -40.12 -44.44
CA GLY A 43 17.74 -41.54 -44.77
C GLY A 43 19.17 -42.01 -45.15
N PRO A 44 19.38 -43.31 -45.42
CA PRO A 44 20.70 -43.90 -45.73
C PRO A 44 21.38 -43.41 -47.03
N TYR A 45 20.74 -42.51 -47.79
CA TYR A 45 21.27 -41.90 -49.01
C TYR A 45 21.58 -40.39 -48.84
N GLU A 46 21.58 -39.88 -47.59
CA GLU A 46 21.76 -38.47 -47.20
C GLU A 46 23.03 -37.79 -47.70
N SER A 47 24.11 -38.51 -48.01
CA SER A 47 25.43 -37.92 -48.34
C SER A 47 25.84 -36.80 -47.36
N GLY A 48 25.49 -36.96 -46.08
CA GLY A 48 25.73 -35.99 -45.01
C GLY A 48 24.94 -34.68 -45.11
N LYS A 49 23.65 -34.72 -45.49
CA LYS A 49 22.79 -33.51 -45.60
C LYS A 49 21.39 -33.82 -45.13
N ASP A 50 20.80 -32.89 -44.39
CA ASP A 50 19.47 -33.13 -43.81
C ASP A 50 18.39 -32.27 -44.48
N LEU A 51 18.76 -31.10 -45.02
CA LEU A 51 17.83 -30.19 -45.72
C LEU A 51 18.45 -29.57 -46.97
N ILE A 52 17.61 -29.36 -47.98
CA ILE A 52 17.92 -28.51 -49.14
C ILE A 52 16.81 -27.46 -49.29
N ALA A 53 17.18 -26.19 -49.32
CA ALA A 53 16.27 -25.06 -49.42
C ALA A 53 16.54 -24.21 -50.66
N PHE A 54 15.48 -23.68 -51.28
CA PHE A 54 15.55 -22.85 -52.47
C PHE A 54 14.87 -21.50 -52.25
N VAL A 55 15.50 -20.44 -52.73
CA VAL A 55 15.00 -19.06 -52.65
C VAL A 55 15.21 -18.35 -53.99
N GLU A 56 14.26 -17.51 -54.37
CA GLU A 56 14.41 -16.62 -55.52
C GLU A 56 15.11 -15.34 -55.08
N VAL A 57 16.20 -14.99 -55.76
CA VAL A 57 16.89 -13.72 -55.56
C VAL A 57 16.62 -12.78 -56.75
N PRO A 58 16.76 -11.46 -56.57
CA PRO A 58 16.58 -10.50 -57.66
C PRO A 58 17.37 -10.91 -58.92
N VAL A 59 16.82 -10.58 -60.10
CA VAL A 59 17.34 -10.99 -61.43
C VAL A 59 16.99 -12.44 -61.84
N ASN A 60 15.83 -12.97 -61.39
CA ASN A 60 15.30 -14.30 -61.76
C ASN A 60 16.29 -15.45 -61.57
N LYS A 61 17.12 -15.38 -60.53
CA LYS A 61 18.07 -16.44 -60.18
C LYS A 61 17.55 -17.20 -58.97
N THR A 62 17.51 -18.52 -59.06
CA THR A 62 17.23 -19.39 -57.92
C THR A 62 18.56 -19.72 -57.24
N MET A 63 18.63 -19.53 -55.92
CA MET A 63 19.74 -20.00 -55.10
C MET A 63 19.34 -21.22 -54.30
N SER A 64 20.30 -22.14 -54.13
CA SER A 64 20.14 -23.39 -53.41
C SER A 64 21.04 -23.46 -52.17
N TYR A 65 20.49 -23.94 -51.07
CA TYR A 65 21.11 -23.98 -49.75
C TYR A 65 21.08 -25.42 -49.25
N ALA A 66 22.22 -25.98 -48.88
CA ALA A 66 22.28 -27.26 -48.18
C ALA A 66 22.54 -27.04 -46.69
N ILE A 67 21.79 -27.73 -45.84
CA ILE A 67 21.92 -27.62 -44.39
C ILE A 67 22.11 -29.01 -43.80
N GLN A 68 23.13 -29.15 -42.95
CA GLN A 68 23.33 -30.33 -42.11
C GLN A 68 23.19 -29.92 -40.65
N SER A 69 22.41 -30.68 -39.90
CA SER A 69 22.14 -30.48 -38.49
C SER A 69 22.93 -31.49 -37.68
N LYS A 70 23.70 -31.02 -36.70
CA LYS A 70 24.43 -31.92 -35.80
C LYS A 70 24.51 -31.34 -34.40
N LYS A 71 24.38 -32.19 -33.38
CA LYS A 71 24.59 -31.81 -31.98
C LYS A 71 26.09 -31.63 -31.71
N ILE A 72 26.59 -30.43 -31.95
CA ILE A 72 28.01 -30.09 -31.80
C ILE A 72 28.15 -28.84 -30.93
N GLY A 73 29.00 -28.91 -29.91
CA GLY A 73 29.22 -27.84 -28.91
C GLY A 73 28.78 -28.22 -27.50
N GLU A 74 28.78 -29.51 -27.15
CA GLU A 74 28.33 -30.03 -25.85
C GLU A 74 29.50 -30.18 -24.86
N GLU A 75 30.73 -30.52 -25.32
CA GLU A 75 31.92 -30.69 -24.46
C GLU A 75 33.23 -30.20 -25.09
N THR A 76 34.16 -29.68 -24.28
CA THR A 76 35.49 -29.18 -24.70
C THR A 76 36.55 -30.28 -24.95
N ASN A 77 36.15 -31.43 -25.50
CA ASN A 77 36.99 -32.63 -25.61
C ASN A 77 37.55 -32.89 -27.03
N THR A 78 38.63 -33.66 -27.10
CA THR A 78 39.40 -33.97 -28.34
C THR A 78 38.61 -34.82 -29.34
N SER A 79 37.56 -35.51 -28.90
CA SER A 79 36.65 -36.33 -29.71
C SER A 79 35.74 -35.50 -30.62
N GLU A 80 35.29 -34.32 -30.19
CA GLU A 80 34.46 -33.43 -31.02
C GLU A 80 35.22 -32.99 -32.28
N LYS A 81 36.53 -32.78 -32.18
CA LYS A 81 37.37 -32.34 -33.31
C LYS A 81 37.41 -33.34 -34.46
N ALA A 82 37.40 -34.64 -34.17
CA ALA A 82 37.37 -35.68 -35.20
C ALA A 82 36.02 -35.71 -35.93
N ILE A 83 34.93 -35.64 -35.16
CA ILE A 83 33.55 -35.58 -35.69
C ILE A 83 33.35 -34.32 -36.54
N LEU A 84 33.81 -33.17 -36.06
CA LEU A 84 33.69 -31.88 -36.74
C LEU A 84 34.56 -31.81 -38.00
N GLY A 85 35.75 -32.42 -37.97
CA GLY A 85 36.61 -32.54 -39.15
C GLY A 85 35.99 -33.39 -40.26
N GLU A 86 35.39 -34.52 -39.90
CA GLU A 86 34.67 -35.39 -40.84
C GLU A 86 33.41 -34.70 -41.40
N LEU A 87 32.65 -34.03 -40.54
CA LEU A 87 31.46 -33.29 -40.93
C LEU A 87 31.77 -32.12 -41.87
N VAL A 88 32.81 -31.33 -41.56
CA VAL A 88 33.24 -30.23 -42.43
C VAL A 88 33.74 -30.77 -43.78
N PHE A 89 34.40 -31.93 -43.80
CA PHE A 89 34.76 -32.58 -45.05
C PHE A 89 33.53 -32.99 -45.88
N GLN A 90 32.49 -33.54 -45.26
CA GLN A 90 31.21 -33.86 -45.93
C GLN A 90 30.50 -32.60 -46.45
N LEU A 91 30.46 -31.52 -45.66
CA LEU A 91 29.87 -30.24 -46.06
C LEU A 91 30.65 -29.57 -47.20
N ARG A 92 31.97 -29.74 -47.23
CA ARG A 92 32.81 -29.27 -48.34
C ARG A 92 32.48 -29.97 -49.65
N GLN A 93 32.19 -31.26 -49.61
CA GLN A 93 31.79 -32.03 -50.78
C GLN A 93 30.46 -31.54 -51.39
N CYS A 94 29.60 -30.86 -50.61
CA CYS A 94 28.41 -30.21 -51.17
C CYS A 94 28.73 -29.20 -52.28
N PHE A 95 29.89 -28.53 -52.23
CA PHE A 95 30.23 -27.51 -53.22
C PHE A 95 30.77 -28.07 -54.54
N THR A 96 31.17 -29.34 -54.56
CA THR A 96 31.80 -29.99 -55.73
C THR A 96 30.96 -31.11 -56.30
N ASN A 97 30.20 -31.81 -55.47
CA ASN A 97 29.43 -32.99 -55.87
C ASN A 97 27.95 -32.62 -56.04
N PRO A 98 27.34 -32.88 -57.21
CA PRO A 98 25.91 -32.65 -57.42
C PRO A 98 25.06 -33.51 -56.49
N ILE A 99 24.03 -32.91 -55.92
CA ILE A 99 23.06 -33.56 -55.05
C ILE A 99 21.82 -33.91 -55.86
N LYS A 100 21.42 -35.18 -55.81
CA LYS A 100 20.20 -35.66 -56.47
C LYS A 100 18.96 -35.27 -55.68
N LEU A 101 18.06 -34.56 -56.33
CA LEU A 101 16.77 -34.15 -55.80
C LEU A 101 15.72 -35.24 -56.01
N HIS A 102 14.61 -35.18 -55.26
CA HIS A 102 13.50 -36.15 -55.39
C HIS A 102 12.85 -36.22 -56.78
N ASN A 103 12.99 -35.18 -57.59
CA ASN A 103 12.51 -35.12 -58.97
C ASN A 103 13.53 -35.70 -59.99
N GLY A 104 14.68 -36.19 -59.52
CA GLY A 104 15.74 -36.75 -60.36
C GLY A 104 16.78 -35.74 -60.85
N ASP A 105 16.57 -34.44 -60.60
CA ASP A 105 17.52 -33.39 -60.99
C ASP A 105 18.73 -33.36 -60.07
N GLU A 106 19.85 -32.83 -60.57
CA GLU A 106 21.09 -32.67 -59.83
C GLU A 106 21.38 -31.19 -59.55
N VAL A 107 21.61 -30.84 -58.28
CA VAL A 107 21.92 -29.47 -57.86
C VAL A 107 23.22 -29.40 -57.08
N ILE A 108 24.06 -28.41 -57.39
CA ILE A 108 25.21 -28.06 -56.57
C ILE A 108 24.81 -26.82 -55.75
N PRO A 109 24.73 -26.92 -54.41
CA PRO A 109 24.40 -25.80 -53.53
C PRO A 109 25.26 -24.56 -53.76
N ASP A 110 24.60 -23.40 -53.76
CA ASP A 110 25.24 -22.10 -53.74
C ASP A 110 25.79 -21.79 -52.34
N GLN A 111 25.06 -22.20 -51.29
CA GLN A 111 25.40 -21.98 -49.89
C GLN A 111 25.28 -23.26 -49.06
N VAL A 112 26.09 -23.37 -48.01
CA VAL A 112 26.11 -24.54 -47.13
C VAL A 112 26.15 -24.09 -45.67
N TYR A 113 25.26 -24.67 -44.87
CA TYR A 113 25.08 -24.36 -43.46
C TYR A 113 25.29 -25.58 -42.57
N LEU A 114 25.94 -25.35 -41.44
CA LEU A 114 25.99 -26.26 -40.30
C LEU A 114 25.08 -25.72 -39.19
N ALA A 115 23.99 -26.42 -38.90
CA ALA A 115 23.08 -26.08 -37.81
C ALA A 115 23.37 -26.94 -36.57
N SER A 116 23.40 -26.31 -35.38
CA SER A 116 23.50 -27.02 -34.10
C SER A 116 22.55 -26.42 -33.08
N PRO A 117 21.87 -27.23 -32.23
CA PRO A 117 21.11 -26.72 -31.10
C PRO A 117 21.99 -26.21 -29.95
N TYR A 118 23.31 -26.44 -30.00
CA TYR A 118 24.28 -25.98 -29.00
C TYR A 118 25.00 -24.71 -29.46
N GLN A 119 25.54 -23.96 -28.50
CA GLN A 119 26.44 -22.84 -28.79
C GLN A 119 27.84 -23.37 -29.07
N ILE A 120 28.41 -22.97 -30.21
CA ILE A 120 29.75 -23.41 -30.59
C ILE A 120 30.77 -22.44 -30.00
N SER A 121 31.74 -22.94 -29.24
CA SER A 121 32.73 -22.08 -28.58
C SER A 121 33.63 -21.34 -29.60
N LEU A 122 33.99 -20.09 -29.28
CA LEU A 122 34.90 -19.28 -30.11
C LEU A 122 36.25 -19.97 -30.36
N ARG A 123 36.74 -20.73 -29.37
CA ARG A 123 37.96 -21.54 -29.52
C ARG A 123 37.80 -22.59 -30.62
N LEU A 124 36.70 -23.34 -30.61
CA LEU A 124 36.43 -24.37 -31.61
C LEU A 124 36.27 -23.74 -33.01
N ILE A 125 35.56 -22.61 -33.11
CA ILE A 125 35.40 -21.84 -34.37
C ILE A 125 36.77 -21.39 -34.91
N ASN A 126 37.66 -20.89 -34.05
CA ASN A 126 39.00 -20.46 -34.44
C ASN A 126 39.88 -21.63 -34.92
N GLU A 127 39.78 -22.79 -34.26
CA GLU A 127 40.53 -24.00 -34.65
C GLU A 127 40.10 -24.55 -36.01
N ILE A 128 38.84 -24.37 -36.40
CA ILE A 128 38.29 -24.88 -37.67
C ILE A 128 38.12 -23.79 -38.74
N HIS A 129 38.47 -22.53 -38.46
CA HIS A 129 38.22 -21.40 -39.36
C HIS A 129 38.82 -21.61 -40.76
N GLY A 130 40.03 -22.20 -40.83
CA GLY A 130 40.68 -22.56 -42.10
C GLY A 130 39.98 -23.72 -42.84
N MET A 131 39.26 -24.57 -42.11
CA MET A 131 38.47 -25.66 -42.68
C MET A 131 37.09 -25.21 -43.19
N LEU A 132 36.56 -24.08 -42.73
CA LEU A 132 35.24 -23.60 -43.17
C LEU A 132 35.23 -22.87 -44.52
N LYS A 133 36.41 -22.57 -45.10
CA LYS A 133 36.54 -21.90 -46.40
C LYS A 133 37.11 -22.85 -47.46
N ILE A 134 36.52 -22.85 -48.65
CA ILE A 134 36.99 -23.54 -49.87
C ILE A 134 36.67 -22.67 -51.08
N ASP A 135 37.66 -22.44 -51.96
CA ASP A 135 37.49 -21.80 -53.27
C ASP A 135 36.62 -20.53 -53.27
N GLY A 136 36.79 -19.67 -52.27
CA GLY A 136 36.02 -18.43 -52.11
C GLY A 136 34.61 -18.59 -51.54
N LYS A 137 34.13 -19.83 -51.34
CA LYS A 137 32.88 -20.17 -50.65
C LYS A 137 33.13 -20.51 -49.18
N LYS A 138 32.15 -20.23 -48.32
CA LYS A 138 32.25 -20.40 -46.87
C LYS A 138 31.07 -21.24 -46.37
N ILE A 139 31.35 -22.18 -45.47
CA ILE A 139 30.32 -22.87 -44.69
C ILE A 139 29.91 -21.95 -43.54
N GLU A 140 28.63 -21.62 -43.47
CA GLU A 140 28.08 -20.80 -42.39
C GLU A 140 27.61 -21.66 -41.21
N ILE A 141 27.73 -21.13 -40.00
CA ILE A 141 27.35 -21.83 -38.77
C ILE A 141 26.09 -21.16 -38.23
N LEU A 142 25.07 -21.97 -37.98
CA LEU A 142 23.85 -21.61 -37.25
C LEU A 142 23.88 -22.35 -35.92
N ASP A 143 24.53 -21.76 -34.93
CA ASP A 143 24.55 -22.27 -33.57
C ASP A 143 23.23 -21.96 -32.83
N GLY A 144 23.02 -22.61 -31.68
CA GLY A 144 21.77 -22.51 -30.93
C GLY A 144 21.30 -21.06 -30.69
N PRO A 145 22.17 -20.15 -30.21
CA PRO A 145 21.87 -18.72 -30.11
C PRO A 145 21.40 -18.07 -31.41
N SER A 146 22.09 -18.35 -32.52
CA SER A 146 21.75 -17.78 -33.83
C SER A 146 20.41 -18.29 -34.34
N VAL A 147 20.11 -19.58 -34.14
CA VAL A 147 18.82 -20.17 -34.51
C VAL A 147 17.68 -19.53 -33.72
N ILE A 148 17.85 -19.33 -32.41
CA ILE A 148 16.84 -18.67 -31.57
C ILE A 148 16.61 -17.23 -32.03
N LYS A 149 17.68 -16.49 -32.33
CA LYS A 149 17.59 -15.12 -32.83
C LYS A 149 16.78 -15.05 -34.12
N LEU A 150 17.04 -15.93 -35.08
CA LEU A 150 16.30 -15.99 -36.34
C LEU A 150 14.83 -16.41 -36.14
N LEU A 151 14.57 -17.36 -35.24
CA LEU A 151 13.20 -17.77 -34.90
C LEU A 151 12.40 -16.63 -34.26
N LYS A 152 12.99 -15.84 -33.36
CA LYS A 152 12.34 -14.65 -32.80
C LYS A 152 11.96 -13.64 -33.88
N THR A 153 12.80 -13.47 -34.90
CA THR A 153 12.57 -12.51 -35.98
C THR A 153 11.54 -13.00 -37.00
N HIS A 154 11.58 -14.28 -37.37
CA HIS A 154 10.81 -14.78 -38.53
C HIS A 154 9.63 -15.69 -38.16
N LYS A 155 9.66 -16.39 -37.02
CA LYS A 155 8.59 -17.34 -36.62
C LYS A 155 8.51 -17.57 -35.10
N PRO A 156 8.15 -16.54 -34.32
CA PRO A 156 8.13 -16.61 -32.85
C PRO A 156 7.19 -17.71 -32.30
N THR A 157 6.07 -17.96 -32.97
CA THR A 157 5.07 -18.97 -32.58
C THR A 157 5.60 -20.41 -32.53
N LEU A 158 6.73 -20.70 -33.17
CA LEU A 158 7.39 -22.01 -33.12
C LEU A 158 8.17 -22.20 -31.81
N LEU A 159 8.73 -21.12 -31.26
CA LEU A 159 9.40 -21.11 -29.97
C LEU A 159 8.39 -21.37 -28.83
N ASP A 160 7.19 -20.80 -28.92
CA ASP A 160 6.12 -21.00 -27.94
C ASP A 160 5.68 -22.47 -27.82
N LYS A 161 5.77 -23.23 -28.92
CA LYS A 161 5.42 -24.67 -28.95
C LYS A 161 6.50 -25.58 -28.36
N LEU A 162 7.74 -25.09 -28.23
CA LEU A 162 8.85 -25.85 -27.67
C LEU A 162 8.85 -25.84 -26.14
N LEU A 163 8.27 -24.82 -25.53
CA LEU A 163 8.22 -24.68 -24.08
C LEU A 163 6.91 -25.26 -23.54
N SER A 164 6.98 -26.00 -22.43
CA SER A 164 5.75 -26.31 -21.71
C SER A 164 5.21 -25.05 -21.04
N VAL A 165 3.89 -24.99 -20.82
CA VAL A 165 3.24 -23.91 -20.05
C VAL A 165 3.93 -23.70 -18.69
N ASP A 166 4.33 -24.81 -18.07
CA ASP A 166 5.06 -24.77 -16.80
C ASP A 166 6.47 -24.20 -16.96
N ASP A 167 7.19 -24.49 -18.05
CA ASP A 167 8.53 -23.95 -18.26
C ASP A 167 8.49 -22.43 -18.42
N ILE A 168 7.53 -21.89 -19.19
CA ILE A 168 7.40 -20.44 -19.41
C ILE A 168 7.13 -19.69 -18.11
N PHE A 169 6.15 -20.16 -17.32
CA PHE A 169 5.78 -19.47 -16.09
C PHE A 169 6.76 -19.70 -14.94
N SER A 170 7.43 -20.85 -14.91
CA SER A 170 8.39 -21.18 -13.84
C SER A 170 9.77 -20.54 -13.99
N THR A 171 10.15 -20.10 -15.20
CA THR A 171 11.44 -19.41 -15.41
C THR A 171 11.33 -17.94 -15.07
N GLN A 172 12.14 -17.49 -14.13
CA GLN A 172 12.20 -16.08 -13.75
C GLN A 172 13.15 -15.35 -14.70
N ASP A 173 12.81 -14.11 -15.04
CA ASP A 173 13.74 -13.27 -15.79
C ASP A 173 14.78 -12.73 -14.81
N THR A 174 16.02 -13.25 -14.90
CA THR A 174 17.13 -12.85 -14.03
C THR A 174 17.44 -11.36 -14.09
N THR A 175 17.07 -10.67 -15.17
CA THR A 175 17.22 -9.21 -15.27
C THR A 175 16.31 -8.46 -14.29
N GLN A 176 15.16 -9.05 -13.94
CA GLN A 176 14.22 -8.52 -12.94
C GLN A 176 14.69 -8.78 -11.50
N LEU A 177 15.57 -9.77 -11.28
CA LEU A 177 16.12 -10.14 -9.97
C LEU A 177 17.40 -9.40 -9.59
N CYS A 178 17.85 -8.48 -10.43
CA CYS A 178 18.92 -7.56 -10.08
C CYS A 178 18.31 -6.34 -9.38
N ASN A 179 18.83 -5.97 -8.21
CA ASN A 179 18.50 -4.68 -7.59
C ASN A 179 19.19 -3.55 -8.36
N VAL A 180 18.76 -3.32 -9.59
CA VAL A 180 19.30 -2.30 -10.49
C VAL A 180 19.29 -0.94 -9.79
N GLU A 181 18.27 -0.66 -9.00
CA GLU A 181 18.08 0.60 -8.26
C GLU A 181 19.19 0.85 -7.22
N LEU A 182 19.47 -0.15 -6.36
CA LEU A 182 20.55 -0.07 -5.39
C LEU A 182 21.92 -0.13 -6.06
N MET A 183 22.13 -1.05 -7.01
CA MET A 183 23.41 -1.19 -7.71
C MET A 183 23.78 0.09 -8.48
N SER A 184 22.77 0.72 -9.09
CA SER A 184 22.86 2.04 -9.72
C SER A 184 23.27 3.10 -8.70
N ALA A 185 22.53 3.23 -7.59
CA ALA A 185 22.85 4.20 -6.54
C ALA A 185 24.31 4.08 -6.03
N LEU A 186 24.84 2.86 -5.99
CA LEU A 186 26.21 2.58 -5.56
C LEU A 186 27.27 2.71 -6.65
N ASN A 187 26.88 2.83 -7.92
CA ASN A 187 27.78 2.81 -9.08
C ASN A 187 28.71 1.57 -9.04
N GLN A 188 28.14 0.41 -8.73
CA GLN A 188 28.86 -0.87 -8.64
C GLN A 188 28.40 -1.80 -9.76
N GLN A 189 29.35 -2.42 -10.46
CA GLN A 189 29.07 -3.35 -11.57
C GLN A 189 28.73 -4.78 -11.10
N ASN A 190 29.11 -5.14 -9.87
CA ASN A 190 28.92 -6.48 -9.30
C ASN A 190 28.09 -6.41 -8.02
N SER A 191 27.21 -7.40 -7.80
CA SER A 191 26.35 -7.48 -6.63
C SER A 191 27.11 -7.21 -5.33
N ILE A 192 26.52 -6.40 -4.45
CA ILE A 192 26.86 -6.44 -3.02
C ILE A 192 26.84 -7.92 -2.63
N HIS A 193 27.91 -8.41 -2.01
CA HIS A 193 27.98 -9.78 -1.50
C HIS A 193 26.70 -10.11 -0.73
N GLU A 194 26.28 -11.38 -0.70
CA GLU A 194 25.17 -11.84 0.13
C GLU A 194 25.55 -11.64 1.60
N LEU A 195 25.36 -10.43 2.09
CA LEU A 195 25.59 -10.06 3.47
C LEU A 195 24.41 -10.64 4.24
N ASP A 196 24.68 -11.65 5.07
CA ASP A 196 23.72 -12.26 5.98
C ASP A 196 23.43 -11.33 7.17
N CYS A 197 23.09 -10.08 6.85
CA CYS A 197 22.80 -9.01 7.80
C CYS A 197 21.44 -8.42 7.43
N TYR A 198 20.40 -9.03 7.98
CA TYR A 198 19.02 -8.59 7.83
C TYR A 198 18.63 -7.62 8.94
N SER A 199 17.69 -6.73 8.64
CA SER A 199 17.01 -5.92 9.64
C SER A 199 16.16 -6.78 10.58
N ASP A 200 16.01 -6.34 11.82
CA ASP A 200 14.97 -6.86 12.71
C ASP A 200 13.58 -6.60 12.13
N LEU A 201 12.61 -7.42 12.54
CA LEU A 201 11.28 -7.45 11.96
C LEU A 201 10.21 -7.14 13.00
N ALA A 202 9.37 -6.15 12.73
CA ALA A 202 8.16 -5.90 13.50
C ALA A 202 6.94 -6.36 12.71
N PHE A 203 5.88 -6.80 13.40
CA PHE A 203 4.64 -7.21 12.76
C PHE A 203 3.57 -6.13 12.89
N PHE A 204 2.63 -6.08 11.95
CA PHE A 204 1.43 -5.27 12.10
C PHE A 204 0.27 -5.82 11.26
N MET A 205 -0.94 -5.38 11.62
CA MET A 205 -2.17 -5.67 10.86
C MET A 205 -3.07 -4.45 10.92
N GLY A 206 -3.54 -3.98 9.77
CA GLY A 206 -4.24 -2.69 9.69
C GLY A 206 -3.34 -1.55 10.17
N THR A 207 -3.77 -0.84 11.21
CA THR A 207 -2.96 0.21 11.86
C THR A 207 -2.34 -0.23 13.20
N ILE A 208 -2.51 -1.50 13.60
CA ILE A 208 -2.03 -2.01 14.89
C ILE A 208 -0.63 -2.64 14.73
N ASP A 209 0.36 -2.01 15.35
CA ASP A 209 1.74 -2.49 15.46
C ASP A 209 1.86 -3.52 16.60
N SER A 210 2.60 -4.62 16.35
CA SER A 210 2.81 -5.70 17.30
C SER A 210 3.55 -5.34 18.58
N ASN A 211 4.21 -4.18 18.63
CA ASN A 211 4.75 -3.60 19.86
C ASN A 211 3.71 -3.53 20.98
N VAL A 212 2.44 -3.29 20.62
CA VAL A 212 1.37 -3.23 21.62
C VAL A 212 1.17 -4.57 22.34
N LEU A 213 1.56 -5.69 21.73
CA LEU A 213 1.52 -7.01 22.37
C LEU A 213 2.63 -7.17 23.42
N LEU A 214 3.72 -6.42 23.30
CA LEU A 214 4.86 -6.46 24.21
C LEU A 214 4.71 -5.46 25.36
N ASN A 215 4.19 -4.27 25.07
CA ASN A 215 4.24 -3.11 25.97
C ASN A 215 2.89 -2.60 26.45
N SER A 216 1.77 -3.27 26.10
CA SER A 216 0.44 -2.81 26.50
C SER A 216 -0.35 -3.90 27.21
N ARG A 217 -1.16 -3.48 28.17
CA ARG A 217 -2.22 -4.29 28.77
C ARG A 217 -3.57 -3.79 28.27
N PHE A 218 -4.37 -4.74 27.79
CA PHE A 218 -5.72 -4.48 27.28
C PHE A 218 -6.76 -5.00 28.27
N THR A 219 -7.76 -4.18 28.58
CA THR A 219 -8.86 -4.57 29.46
C THR A 219 -10.20 -4.15 28.88
N ILE A 220 -11.07 -5.13 28.61
CA ILE A 220 -12.48 -4.91 28.27
C ILE A 220 -13.26 -4.61 29.55
N LYS A 221 -14.00 -3.50 29.55
CA LYS A 221 -14.87 -3.11 30.66
C LYS A 221 -16.14 -3.96 30.68
N PRO A 222 -16.65 -4.34 31.87
CA PRO A 222 -17.85 -5.19 32.01
C PRO A 222 -19.16 -4.40 31.82
N ASP A 223 -19.13 -3.31 31.05
CA ASP A 223 -20.25 -2.39 30.90
C ASP A 223 -21.32 -2.97 29.99
N LYS A 224 -22.55 -2.47 30.18
CA LYS A 224 -23.68 -2.78 29.30
C LYS A 224 -23.91 -1.65 28.32
N PHE A 225 -24.16 -2.02 27.08
CA PHE A 225 -24.37 -1.09 25.98
C PHE A 225 -25.81 -1.19 25.48
N GLN A 226 -26.36 -0.06 25.05
CA GLN A 226 -27.67 0.03 24.44
C GLN A 226 -27.56 0.71 23.08
N VAL A 227 -28.02 0.03 22.04
CA VAL A 227 -27.94 0.51 20.66
C VAL A 227 -29.28 0.37 19.95
N THR A 228 -29.45 1.12 18.87
CA THR A 228 -30.55 0.98 17.92
C THR A 228 -30.38 -0.26 17.05
N GLN A 229 -31.41 -0.63 16.30
CA GLN A 229 -31.34 -1.79 15.39
C GLN A 229 -30.28 -1.62 14.29
N GLY A 230 -30.17 -0.43 13.68
CA GLY A 230 -29.18 -0.17 12.63
C GLY A 230 -27.74 -0.25 13.13
N GLU A 231 -27.48 0.31 14.32
CA GLU A 231 -26.19 0.20 15.00
C GLU A 231 -25.85 -1.25 15.36
N TRP A 232 -26.84 -2.05 15.79
CA TRP A 232 -26.65 -3.48 16.05
C TRP A 232 -26.30 -4.27 14.79
N GLU A 233 -27.01 -4.08 13.67
CA GLU A 233 -26.72 -4.79 12.41
C GLU A 233 -25.30 -4.51 11.92
N TRP A 234 -24.84 -3.26 12.08
CA TRP A 234 -23.46 -2.90 11.80
C TRP A 234 -22.49 -3.58 12.77
N PHE A 235 -22.75 -3.52 14.08
CA PHE A 235 -21.93 -4.13 15.13
C PHE A 235 -21.82 -5.64 14.94
N GLU A 236 -22.92 -6.32 14.66
CA GLU A 236 -22.99 -7.76 14.44
C GLU A 236 -22.09 -8.19 13.28
N ARG A 237 -22.15 -7.43 12.18
CA ARG A 237 -21.41 -7.70 10.93
C ARG A 237 -19.94 -7.31 11.03
N LYS A 238 -19.62 -6.18 11.67
CA LYS A 238 -18.26 -5.58 11.64
C LYS A 238 -17.42 -5.90 12.87
N VAL A 239 -18.05 -6.21 14.01
CA VAL A 239 -17.37 -6.45 15.28
C VAL A 239 -17.61 -7.87 15.78
N TYR A 240 -18.86 -8.23 16.09
CA TYR A 240 -19.16 -9.50 16.76
C TYR A 240 -18.81 -10.74 15.92
N THR A 241 -19.29 -10.83 14.67
CA THR A 241 -19.07 -12.00 13.82
C THR A 241 -17.57 -12.20 13.50
N PRO A 242 -16.82 -11.15 13.10
CA PRO A 242 -15.38 -11.28 12.89
C PRO A 242 -14.60 -11.61 14.17
N LEU A 243 -14.94 -11.01 15.30
CA LEU A 243 -14.25 -11.28 16.57
C LEU A 243 -14.48 -12.73 17.03
N LYS A 244 -15.71 -13.24 16.87
CA LYS A 244 -16.07 -14.64 17.17
C LYS A 244 -15.34 -15.62 16.27
N SER A 245 -15.24 -15.34 14.96
CA SER A 245 -14.56 -16.24 14.02
C SER A 245 -13.04 -16.30 14.24
N LEU A 246 -12.41 -15.16 14.58
CA LEU A 246 -10.97 -15.06 14.82
C LEU A 246 -10.56 -15.69 16.17
N SER A 247 -11.28 -15.35 17.24
CA SER A 247 -10.92 -15.81 18.59
C SER A 247 -11.36 -17.25 18.86
N ALA A 248 -12.34 -17.77 18.10
CA ALA A 248 -13.09 -18.99 18.38
C ALA A 248 -13.76 -18.98 19.78
N LEU A 249 -14.00 -17.78 20.35
CA LEU A 249 -14.68 -17.56 21.62
C LEU A 249 -16.05 -16.91 21.40
N GLU A 250 -16.92 -16.99 22.40
CA GLU A 250 -18.16 -16.22 22.44
C GLU A 250 -17.87 -14.81 22.99
N PRO A 251 -17.88 -13.75 22.16
CA PRO A 251 -17.45 -12.42 22.61
C PRO A 251 -18.46 -11.71 23.51
N LEU A 252 -19.72 -12.15 23.52
CA LEU A 252 -20.79 -11.57 24.31
C LEU A 252 -21.19 -12.48 25.46
N ILE A 253 -21.78 -11.92 26.52
CA ILE A 253 -22.34 -12.73 27.62
C ILE A 253 -23.52 -13.58 27.13
N GLN A 254 -24.29 -13.05 26.17
CA GLN A 254 -25.40 -13.73 25.51
C GLN A 254 -25.14 -13.73 24.01
N ASP A 255 -25.38 -14.86 23.34
CA ASP A 255 -25.20 -14.94 21.89
C ASP A 255 -26.15 -13.96 21.16
N ALA A 256 -25.73 -13.51 19.98
CA ALA A 256 -26.48 -12.52 19.19
C ALA A 256 -27.95 -12.89 18.95
N ASN A 257 -28.27 -14.19 18.77
CA ASN A 257 -29.67 -14.61 18.55
C ASN A 257 -30.50 -14.42 19.82
N SER A 258 -29.93 -14.72 20.99
CA SER A 258 -30.60 -14.51 22.28
C SER A 258 -30.85 -13.04 22.57
N VAL A 259 -29.87 -12.18 22.27
CA VAL A 259 -30.00 -10.71 22.37
C VAL A 259 -31.14 -10.19 21.47
N LEU A 260 -31.15 -10.60 20.20
CA LEU A 260 -32.20 -10.22 19.25
C LEU A 260 -33.57 -10.78 19.63
N ARG A 261 -33.66 -11.99 20.18
CA ARG A 261 -34.94 -12.53 20.68
C ARG A 261 -35.51 -11.70 21.81
N LYS A 262 -34.68 -11.25 22.76
CA LYS A 262 -35.11 -10.36 23.85
C LYS A 262 -35.66 -9.04 23.29
N TYR A 263 -34.90 -8.39 22.40
CA TYR A 263 -35.33 -7.16 21.73
C TYR A 263 -36.65 -7.32 20.96
N ASN A 264 -36.78 -8.37 20.15
CA ASN A 264 -38.00 -8.61 19.37
C ASN A 264 -39.23 -8.84 20.26
N ASN A 265 -39.06 -9.50 21.42
CA ASN A 265 -40.16 -9.66 22.38
C ASN A 265 -40.58 -8.32 22.98
N GLU A 266 -39.63 -7.46 23.35
CA GLU A 266 -39.92 -6.11 23.85
C GLU A 266 -40.54 -5.22 22.77
N LEU A 267 -40.08 -5.34 21.52
CA LEU A 267 -40.59 -4.59 20.38
C LEU A 267 -42.05 -5.00 20.06
N ASN A 268 -42.38 -6.28 20.20
CA ASN A 268 -43.76 -6.77 20.09
C ASN A 268 -44.67 -6.17 21.17
N ILE A 269 -44.17 -5.99 22.39
CA ILE A 269 -44.91 -5.32 23.47
C ILE A 269 -45.11 -3.83 23.13
N TYR A 270 -44.05 -3.15 22.70
CA TYR A 270 -44.10 -1.74 22.30
C TYR A 270 -45.09 -1.48 21.16
N THR A 271 -45.05 -2.33 20.12
CA THR A 271 -45.90 -2.20 18.91
C THR A 271 -47.33 -2.71 19.11
N SER A 272 -47.64 -3.30 20.27
CA SER A 272 -48.95 -3.84 20.59
C SER A 272 -50.06 -2.79 20.49
N LYS A 273 -51.27 -3.24 20.15
CA LYS A 273 -52.45 -2.36 20.07
C LYS A 273 -52.75 -1.69 21.41
N GLU A 274 -52.46 -2.36 22.51
CA GLU A 274 -52.67 -1.84 23.87
C GLU A 274 -51.70 -0.69 24.17
N ASN A 275 -50.40 -0.86 23.91
CA ASN A 275 -49.42 0.20 24.14
C ASN A 275 -49.64 1.42 23.23
N ARG A 276 -50.07 1.21 21.97
CA ARG A 276 -50.49 2.32 21.08
C ARG A 276 -51.70 3.08 21.61
N LYS A 277 -52.67 2.40 22.23
CA LYS A 277 -53.83 3.06 22.87
C LYS A 277 -53.38 3.91 24.06
N ILE A 278 -52.46 3.39 24.88
CA ILE A 278 -51.88 4.15 26.01
C ILE A 278 -51.16 5.40 25.48
N LYS A 279 -50.34 5.26 24.42
CA LYS A 279 -49.66 6.41 23.78
C LYS A 279 -50.63 7.46 23.26
N ASN A 280 -51.67 7.04 22.54
CA ASN A 280 -52.73 7.95 22.08
C ASN A 280 -53.44 8.64 23.25
N GLY A 281 -53.68 7.94 24.36
CA GLY A 281 -54.24 8.51 25.58
C GLY A 281 -53.33 9.56 26.22
N ILE A 282 -52.02 9.29 26.28
CA ILE A 282 -51.00 10.27 26.74
C ILE A 282 -51.02 11.50 25.84
N ASP A 283 -51.05 11.33 24.53
CA ASP A 283 -51.01 12.44 23.57
C ASP A 283 -52.30 13.29 23.65
N GLN A 284 -53.47 12.65 23.79
CA GLN A 284 -54.75 13.33 24.02
C GLN A 284 -54.77 14.11 25.36
N ALA A 285 -54.30 13.50 26.44
CA ALA A 285 -54.23 14.16 27.74
C ALA A 285 -53.27 15.36 27.72
N ASN A 286 -52.10 15.23 27.07
CA ASN A 286 -51.17 16.34 26.84
C ASN A 286 -51.79 17.47 26.01
N GLN A 287 -52.51 17.15 24.93
CA GLN A 287 -53.18 18.16 24.10
C GLN A 287 -54.25 18.94 24.87
N LEU A 288 -55.07 18.24 25.68
CA LEU A 288 -56.11 18.88 26.49
C LEU A 288 -55.49 19.76 27.59
N LEU A 289 -54.42 19.29 28.25
CA LEU A 289 -53.67 20.07 29.23
C LEU A 289 -53.08 21.34 28.59
N ALA A 290 -52.45 21.22 27.42
CA ALA A 290 -51.89 22.36 26.69
C ALA A 290 -52.98 23.39 26.33
N GLY A 291 -54.14 22.94 25.83
CA GLY A 291 -55.27 23.81 25.53
C GLY A 291 -55.84 24.51 26.77
N ASN A 292 -55.93 23.82 27.90
CA ASN A 292 -56.39 24.41 29.16
C ASN A 292 -55.38 25.42 29.73
N VAL A 293 -54.08 25.13 29.65
CA VAL A 293 -53.00 26.04 30.05
C VAL A 293 -53.02 27.31 29.20
N SER A 294 -53.16 27.19 27.88
CA SER A 294 -53.24 28.33 26.96
C SER A 294 -54.40 29.25 27.31
N PHE A 295 -55.60 28.68 27.52
CA PHE A 295 -56.78 29.44 27.91
C PHE A 295 -56.58 30.17 29.25
N ILE A 296 -56.00 29.51 30.25
CA ILE A 296 -55.76 30.13 31.56
C ILE A 296 -54.75 31.28 31.44
N ARG A 297 -53.71 31.14 30.61
CA ARG A 297 -52.73 32.22 30.34
C ARG A 297 -53.37 33.42 29.66
N GLU A 298 -54.23 33.18 28.67
CA GLU A 298 -54.98 34.24 27.98
C GLU A 298 -55.84 35.03 28.97
N VAL A 299 -56.61 34.33 29.81
CA VAL A 299 -57.45 34.98 30.83
C VAL A 299 -56.62 35.71 31.89
N ILE A 300 -55.46 35.18 32.31
CA ILE A 300 -54.54 35.90 33.21
C ILE A 300 -54.11 37.22 32.57
N SER A 301 -53.69 37.21 31.30
CA SER A 301 -53.25 38.40 30.58
C SER A 301 -54.37 39.44 30.46
N GLU A 302 -55.59 39.01 30.14
CA GLU A 302 -56.76 39.89 30.11
C GLU A 302 -57.07 40.51 31.47
N LEU A 303 -57.02 39.70 32.54
CA LEU A 303 -57.25 40.16 33.91
C LEU A 303 -56.18 41.16 34.35
N GLU A 304 -54.91 40.90 34.07
CA GLU A 304 -53.80 41.81 34.39
C GLU A 304 -53.91 43.14 33.65
N THR A 305 -54.26 43.10 32.36
CA THR A 305 -54.51 44.31 31.56
C THR A 305 -55.67 45.12 32.13
N SER A 306 -56.76 44.45 32.52
CA SER A 306 -57.92 45.09 33.12
C SER A 306 -57.61 45.66 34.51
N ILE A 307 -56.89 44.93 35.37
CA ILE A 307 -56.42 45.38 36.68
C ILE A 307 -55.55 46.63 36.51
N ASN A 308 -54.56 46.59 35.62
CA ASN A 308 -53.65 47.71 35.36
C ASN A 308 -54.39 48.96 34.90
N ASN A 309 -55.38 48.81 34.02
CA ASN A 309 -56.23 49.93 33.58
C ASN A 309 -57.03 50.51 34.76
N ILE A 310 -57.67 49.66 35.57
CA ILE A 310 -58.46 50.10 36.74
C ILE A 310 -57.57 50.84 37.76
N THR A 311 -56.38 50.32 38.05
CA THR A 311 -55.45 50.93 39.02
C THR A 311 -54.83 52.22 38.51
N THR A 312 -54.46 52.29 37.23
CA THR A 312 -53.81 53.47 36.64
C THR A 312 -54.77 54.65 36.55
N TYR A 313 -56.03 54.40 36.18
CA TYR A 313 -57.06 55.44 36.05
C TYR A 313 -57.91 55.64 37.32
N LYS A 314 -57.58 54.97 38.44
CA LYS A 314 -58.32 55.02 39.72
C LYS A 314 -59.83 54.82 39.58
N LEU A 315 -60.24 53.89 38.72
CA LEU A 315 -61.65 53.58 38.49
C LEU A 315 -62.21 52.77 39.67
N GLU A 316 -63.39 53.13 40.18
CA GLU A 316 -64.07 52.34 41.20
C GLU A 316 -64.61 51.04 40.60
N ASN A 317 -64.08 49.90 41.03
CA ASN A 317 -64.58 48.58 40.63
C ASN A 317 -64.67 47.66 41.84
N ALA A 318 -65.90 47.29 42.22
CA ALA A 318 -66.20 46.42 43.36
C ALA A 318 -65.55 45.02 43.24
N ASN A 319 -65.17 44.60 42.03
CA ASN A 319 -64.60 43.28 41.76
C ASN A 319 -63.06 43.27 41.70
N LEU A 320 -62.37 44.40 41.88
CA LEU A 320 -60.92 44.51 41.73
C LEU A 320 -60.14 43.54 42.64
N GLY A 321 -60.51 43.45 43.92
CA GLY A 321 -59.87 42.54 44.87
C GLY A 321 -60.08 41.06 44.55
N ILE A 322 -61.19 40.72 43.88
CA ILE A 322 -61.47 39.37 43.39
C ILE A 322 -60.58 39.05 42.19
N MET A 323 -60.42 39.98 41.26
CA MET A 323 -59.57 39.82 40.07
C MET A 323 -58.10 39.61 40.44
N ILE A 324 -57.55 40.43 41.35
CA ILE A 324 -56.16 40.32 41.80
C ILE A 324 -55.89 38.95 42.44
N ASN A 325 -56.75 38.52 43.37
CA ASN A 325 -56.60 37.21 44.01
C ASN A 325 -56.77 36.04 43.03
N SER A 326 -57.64 36.20 42.02
CA SER A 326 -57.83 35.19 40.97
C SER A 326 -56.57 35.01 40.12
N VAL A 327 -55.90 36.11 39.73
CA VAL A 327 -54.62 36.05 39.00
C VAL A 327 -53.55 35.34 39.82
N THR A 328 -53.41 35.69 41.11
CA THR A 328 -52.44 35.05 42.01
C THR A 328 -52.66 33.54 42.14
N ILE A 329 -53.92 33.11 42.32
CA ILE A 329 -54.26 31.69 42.45
C ILE A 329 -54.08 30.96 41.11
N LEU A 330 -54.46 31.55 39.98
CA LEU A 330 -54.29 30.96 38.65
C LEU A 330 -52.81 30.79 38.27
N LYS A 331 -51.96 31.78 38.57
CA LYS A 331 -50.50 31.65 38.41
C LYS A 331 -49.93 30.52 39.27
N LYS A 332 -50.33 30.45 40.54
CA LYS A 332 -49.96 29.35 41.44
C LYS A 332 -50.39 27.98 40.90
N CYS A 333 -51.58 27.88 40.30
CA CYS A 333 -52.04 26.64 39.67
C CYS A 333 -51.16 26.23 38.47
N LEU A 334 -50.70 27.18 37.65
CA LEU A 334 -49.79 26.91 36.54
C LEU A 334 -48.40 26.49 37.03
N GLU A 335 -47.83 27.21 37.99
CA GLU A 335 -46.49 26.93 38.57
C GLU A 335 -46.43 25.53 39.21
N THR A 336 -47.52 25.11 39.84
CA THR A 336 -47.61 23.80 40.51
C THR A 336 -48.12 22.69 39.60
N SER A 337 -48.22 22.90 38.27
CA SER A 337 -48.76 21.92 37.31
C SER A 337 -50.13 21.36 37.73
N PHE A 338 -50.99 22.23 38.27
CA PHE A 338 -52.32 21.91 38.78
C PHE A 338 -52.33 20.90 39.93
N HIS A 339 -51.34 20.97 40.84
CA HIS A 339 -51.34 20.16 42.06
C HIS A 339 -52.63 20.33 42.89
N LYS A 340 -53.01 19.30 43.64
CA LYS A 340 -54.28 19.24 44.38
C LYS A 340 -54.44 20.42 45.34
N ASP A 341 -53.39 20.76 46.10
CA ASP A 341 -53.43 21.84 47.09
C ASP A 341 -53.73 23.22 46.46
N SER A 342 -53.25 23.44 45.23
CA SER A 342 -53.47 24.66 44.46
C SER A 342 -54.92 24.79 44.02
N ILE A 343 -55.51 23.66 43.60
CA ILE A 343 -56.93 23.58 43.22
C ILE A 343 -57.83 23.71 44.44
N ASP A 344 -57.48 23.10 45.57
CA ASP A 344 -58.23 23.20 46.83
C ASP A 344 -58.20 24.65 47.35
N SER A 345 -57.06 25.35 47.21
CA SER A 345 -56.98 26.79 47.47
C SER A 345 -57.88 27.61 46.55
N PHE A 346 -57.99 27.22 45.27
CA PHE A 346 -58.88 27.89 44.32
C PHE A 346 -60.35 27.62 44.62
N ASP A 347 -60.70 26.40 44.99
CA ASP A 347 -62.06 26.00 45.41
C ASP A 347 -62.52 26.77 46.64
N SER A 348 -61.66 26.87 47.67
CA SER A 348 -61.91 27.66 48.87
C SER A 348 -62.16 29.15 48.53
N PHE A 349 -61.38 29.70 47.61
CA PHE A 349 -61.55 31.08 47.13
C PHE A 349 -62.89 31.29 46.41
N ILE A 350 -63.25 30.40 45.47
CA ILE A 350 -64.51 30.46 44.72
C ILE A 350 -65.72 30.40 45.68
N ASN A 351 -65.67 29.51 46.68
CA ASN A 351 -66.74 29.33 47.66
C ASN A 351 -66.86 30.52 48.61
N LYS A 352 -65.73 31.01 49.16
CA LYS A 352 -65.71 32.16 50.09
C LYS A 352 -66.20 33.46 49.45
N THR A 353 -65.90 33.66 48.17
CA THR A 353 -66.30 34.86 47.42
C THR A 353 -67.69 34.75 46.79
N LYS A 354 -68.33 33.57 46.82
CA LYS A 354 -69.57 33.28 46.07
C LYS A 354 -69.44 33.63 44.58
N LEU A 355 -68.25 33.43 44.00
CA LEU A 355 -67.88 33.91 42.65
C LEU A 355 -68.88 33.47 41.58
N GLN A 356 -69.45 32.27 41.72
CA GLN A 356 -70.41 31.73 40.75
C GLN A 356 -71.72 32.54 40.68
N ASN A 357 -72.19 33.09 41.80
CA ASN A 357 -73.39 33.92 41.83
C ASN A 357 -73.08 35.32 41.27
N LEU A 358 -71.95 35.90 41.67
CA LEU A 358 -71.47 37.20 41.17
C LEU A 358 -71.19 37.18 39.66
N ALA A 359 -70.71 36.06 39.11
CA ALA A 359 -70.49 35.90 37.68
C ALA A 359 -71.80 35.82 36.88
N LYS A 360 -72.89 35.28 37.47
CA LYS A 360 -74.22 35.25 36.83
C LYS A 360 -74.88 36.63 36.82
N GLU A 361 -74.72 37.37 37.92
CA GLU A 361 -75.23 38.75 38.04
C GLU A 361 -74.46 39.73 37.12
N ASN A 362 -73.15 39.48 36.90
CA ASN A 362 -72.29 40.30 36.06
C ASN A 362 -71.84 39.57 34.78
N ALA A 363 -72.79 39.09 33.98
CA ALA A 363 -72.52 38.26 32.80
C ALA A 363 -71.61 38.91 31.72
N LYS A 364 -71.51 40.24 31.68
CA LYS A 364 -70.63 40.99 30.75
C LYS A 364 -69.22 41.28 31.33
N SER A 365 -68.93 40.86 32.55
CA SER A 365 -67.63 41.06 33.20
C SER A 365 -66.63 39.93 32.88
N LEU A 366 -65.41 40.00 33.42
CA LEU A 366 -64.40 38.92 33.34
C LEU A 366 -64.62 37.80 34.38
N LEU A 367 -65.57 37.95 35.31
CA LEU A 367 -65.87 36.96 36.35
C LEU A 367 -66.30 35.58 35.81
N PRO A 368 -67.13 35.48 34.75
CA PRO A 368 -67.44 34.19 34.11
C PRO A 368 -66.20 33.47 33.57
N LYS A 369 -65.22 34.19 33.00
CA LYS A 369 -63.95 33.62 32.51
C LYS A 369 -63.10 33.06 33.65
N ILE A 370 -63.13 33.68 34.84
CA ILE A 370 -62.46 33.14 36.04
C ILE A 370 -63.13 31.83 36.50
N VAL A 371 -64.46 31.76 36.48
CA VAL A 371 -65.20 30.52 36.81
C VAL A 371 -64.87 29.41 35.79
N GLU A 372 -64.71 29.76 34.51
CA GLU A 372 -64.27 28.83 33.48
C GLU A 372 -62.83 28.36 33.68
N CYS A 373 -61.92 29.25 34.07
CA CYS A 373 -60.54 28.89 34.44
C CYS A 373 -60.50 27.94 35.64
N TYR A 374 -61.36 28.13 36.65
CA TYR A 374 -61.49 27.20 37.78
C TYR A 374 -61.94 25.81 37.31
N LYS A 375 -62.95 25.73 36.44
CA LYS A 375 -63.39 24.45 35.85
C LYS A 375 -62.26 23.77 35.08
N LYS A 376 -61.56 24.52 34.22
CA LYS A 376 -60.42 24.02 33.43
C LYS A 376 -59.25 23.59 34.31
N ALA A 377 -58.93 24.32 35.38
CA ALA A 377 -57.89 23.96 36.33
C ALA A 377 -58.20 22.65 37.07
N LYS A 378 -59.46 22.42 37.46
CA LYS A 378 -59.91 21.17 38.06
C LYS A 378 -59.83 19.99 37.08
N THR A 379 -60.23 20.21 35.82
CA THR A 379 -60.07 19.21 34.75
C THR A 379 -58.59 18.90 34.49
N SER A 380 -57.72 19.91 34.49
CA SER A 380 -56.27 19.74 34.33
C SER A 380 -55.64 18.93 35.46
N ASN A 381 -56.08 19.09 36.71
CA ASN A 381 -55.62 18.25 37.82
C ASN A 381 -55.93 16.76 37.58
N LEU A 382 -57.15 16.44 37.16
CA LEU A 382 -57.56 15.07 36.84
C LEU A 382 -56.75 14.50 35.67
N GLN A 383 -56.52 15.30 34.63
CA GLN A 383 -55.70 14.92 33.47
C GLN A 383 -54.24 14.70 33.86
N SER A 384 -53.65 15.52 34.75
CA SER A 384 -52.28 15.31 35.25
C SER A 384 -52.14 13.99 36.02
N ILE A 385 -53.14 13.60 36.81
CA ILE A 385 -53.15 12.33 37.55
C ILE A 385 -53.28 11.14 36.59
N GLU A 386 -54.19 11.22 35.62
CA GLU A 386 -54.39 10.19 34.59
C GLU A 386 -53.14 10.03 33.72
N LEU A 387 -52.52 11.13 33.35
CA LEU A 387 -51.28 11.16 32.57
C LEU A 387 -50.12 10.51 33.33
N GLY A 388 -50.05 10.68 34.66
CA GLY A 388 -49.09 9.96 35.51
C GLY A 388 -49.27 8.44 35.46
N LYS A 389 -50.52 7.96 35.50
CA LYS A 389 -50.85 6.53 35.39
C LYS A 389 -50.50 5.99 34.01
N LEU A 390 -50.97 6.66 32.95
CA LEU A 390 -50.71 6.25 31.57
C LEU A 390 -49.21 6.21 31.26
N LYS A 391 -48.44 7.20 31.72
CA LYS A 391 -46.97 7.20 31.58
C LYS A 391 -46.29 6.03 32.29
N SER A 392 -46.82 5.59 33.43
CA SER A 392 -46.26 4.42 34.16
C SER A 392 -46.56 3.08 33.49
N GLU A 393 -47.67 2.99 32.76
CA GLU A 393 -48.10 1.78 32.04
C GLU A 393 -47.50 1.71 30.63
N TYR A 394 -47.21 2.87 30.03
CA TYR A 394 -46.60 2.98 28.71
C TYR A 394 -45.23 2.32 28.68
N LYS A 395 -45.02 1.48 27.67
CA LYS A 395 -43.71 0.90 27.36
C LYS A 395 -43.07 1.73 26.25
N GLU A 396 -41.87 2.23 26.53
CA GLU A 396 -41.09 2.97 25.55
C GLU A 396 -40.54 2.06 24.45
N GLU A 397 -40.04 2.66 23.38
CA GLU A 397 -39.37 1.94 22.31
C GLU A 397 -38.11 1.26 22.87
N PRO A 398 -37.98 -0.08 22.75
CA PRO A 398 -36.85 -0.79 23.31
C PRO A 398 -35.57 -0.51 22.51
N LYS A 399 -34.43 -0.59 23.20
CA LYS A 399 -33.10 -0.61 22.58
C LYS A 399 -32.50 -2.01 22.72
N ILE A 400 -31.57 -2.36 21.84
CA ILE A 400 -30.84 -3.62 21.92
C ILE A 400 -29.77 -3.49 23.00
N GLU A 401 -29.91 -4.27 24.09
CA GLU A 401 -28.97 -4.30 25.21
C GLU A 401 -28.00 -5.47 25.06
N TYR A 402 -26.70 -5.21 25.09
CA TYR A 402 -25.66 -6.25 25.05
C TYR A 402 -24.50 -5.93 26.00
N ALA A 403 -23.70 -6.95 26.31
CA ALA A 403 -22.49 -6.81 27.12
C ALA A 403 -21.42 -7.80 26.63
N PHE A 404 -20.17 -7.33 26.60
CA PHE A 404 -19.03 -8.17 26.27
C PHE A 404 -18.74 -9.17 27.38
N ASN A 405 -18.29 -10.37 27.00
CA ASN A 405 -17.73 -11.33 27.94
C ASN A 405 -16.30 -10.92 28.30
N SER A 406 -16.17 -9.92 29.18
CA SER A 406 -14.90 -9.31 29.54
C SER A 406 -13.90 -10.33 30.11
N GLU A 407 -14.36 -11.31 30.90
CA GLU A 407 -13.50 -12.35 31.46
C GLU A 407 -12.84 -13.21 30.36
N LEU A 408 -13.62 -13.75 29.42
CA LEU A 408 -13.09 -14.58 28.35
C LEU A 408 -12.18 -13.79 27.40
N ILE A 409 -12.57 -12.58 27.01
CA ILE A 409 -11.77 -11.77 26.08
C ILE A 409 -10.46 -11.34 26.74
N ASN A 410 -10.50 -10.89 28.00
CA ASN A 410 -9.29 -10.47 28.72
C ASN A 410 -8.33 -11.64 28.95
N LEU A 411 -8.85 -12.83 29.31
CA LEU A 411 -8.03 -14.04 29.45
C LEU A 411 -7.34 -14.36 28.11
N TRP A 412 -8.10 -14.42 27.02
CA TRP A 412 -7.57 -14.70 25.69
C TRP A 412 -6.51 -13.71 25.24
N LEU A 413 -6.76 -12.40 25.39
CA LEU A 413 -5.78 -11.36 25.05
C LEU A 413 -4.50 -11.52 25.88
N SER A 414 -4.63 -11.78 27.19
CA SER A 414 -3.47 -11.95 28.07
C SER A 414 -2.62 -13.17 27.72
N GLU A 415 -3.25 -14.31 27.41
CA GLU A 415 -2.57 -15.52 26.98
C GLU A 415 -1.84 -15.31 25.65
N ARG A 416 -2.48 -14.63 24.70
CA ARG A 416 -1.87 -14.32 23.39
C ARG A 416 -0.69 -13.36 23.50
N CYS A 417 -0.80 -12.28 24.29
CA CYS A 417 0.32 -11.36 24.52
C CYS A 417 1.50 -12.08 25.19
N ASN A 418 1.23 -12.90 26.22
CA ASN A 418 2.28 -13.66 26.91
C ASN A 418 2.95 -14.68 25.98
N LYS A 419 2.16 -15.42 25.19
CA LYS A 419 2.69 -16.37 24.20
C LYS A 419 3.56 -15.66 23.16
N TYR A 420 3.10 -14.53 22.62
CA TYR A 420 3.87 -13.73 21.66
C TYR A 420 5.23 -13.30 22.23
N LYS A 421 5.25 -12.81 23.49
CA LYS A 421 6.49 -12.41 24.18
C LYS A 421 7.48 -13.57 24.33
N LEU A 422 6.99 -14.76 24.70
CA LEU A 422 7.81 -15.97 24.84
C LEU A 422 8.34 -16.46 23.48
N ASP A 423 7.47 -16.49 22.46
CA ASP A 423 7.83 -16.96 21.13
C ASP A 423 8.90 -16.06 20.49
N ILE A 424 8.80 -14.72 20.63
CA ILE A 424 9.85 -13.79 20.18
C ILE A 424 11.18 -14.07 20.88
N GLN A 425 11.18 -14.20 22.21
CA GLN A 425 12.41 -14.45 22.97
C GLN A 425 13.11 -15.74 22.52
N ALA A 426 12.33 -16.79 22.32
CA ALA A 426 12.85 -18.07 21.88
C ALA A 426 13.38 -18.01 20.43
N ILE A 427 12.64 -17.39 19.49
CA ILE A 427 13.12 -17.23 18.10
C ILE A 427 14.42 -16.40 18.08
N ASN A 428 14.48 -15.28 18.80
CA ASN A 428 15.65 -14.42 18.86
C ASN A 428 16.86 -15.10 19.53
N SER A 429 16.62 -16.08 20.41
CA SER A 429 17.69 -16.91 20.99
C SER A 429 18.20 -18.01 20.05
N GLY A 430 17.60 -18.16 18.86
CA GLY A 430 17.95 -19.20 17.88
C GLY A 430 17.22 -20.53 18.10
N ASP A 431 16.15 -20.56 18.91
CA ASP A 431 15.34 -21.76 19.10
C ASP A 431 14.56 -22.09 17.82
N ASN A 432 14.87 -23.25 17.24
CA ASN A 432 14.21 -23.77 16.04
C ASN A 432 13.01 -24.66 16.33
N SER A 433 12.66 -24.88 17.60
CA SER A 433 11.48 -25.65 18.01
C SER A 433 10.16 -24.93 17.72
N ILE A 434 10.20 -23.60 17.54
CA ILE A 434 9.02 -22.80 17.25
C ILE A 434 8.61 -22.97 15.79
N ASP A 435 7.38 -23.42 15.61
CA ASP A 435 6.70 -23.45 14.33
C ASP A 435 6.33 -22.01 13.91
N ILE A 436 7.12 -21.44 13.00
CA ILE A 436 6.95 -20.07 12.51
C ILE A 436 5.59 -19.88 11.84
N PHE A 437 5.05 -20.88 11.15
CA PHE A 437 3.73 -20.75 10.51
C PHE A 437 2.64 -20.54 11.57
N ARG A 438 2.67 -21.31 12.66
CA ARG A 438 1.74 -21.14 13.78
C ARG A 438 1.92 -19.80 14.47
N PHE A 439 3.17 -19.40 14.73
CA PHE A 439 3.48 -18.09 15.30
C PHE A 439 2.89 -16.93 14.47
N LEU A 440 3.07 -16.96 13.15
CA LEU A 440 2.53 -15.92 12.25
C LEU A 440 1.01 -15.91 12.25
N ASN A 441 0.37 -17.08 12.17
CA ASN A 441 -1.09 -17.18 12.18
C ASN A 441 -1.68 -16.69 13.52
N ASP A 442 -1.07 -17.05 14.64
CA ASP A 442 -1.47 -16.59 15.97
C ASP A 442 -1.31 -15.07 16.10
N THR A 443 -0.18 -14.54 15.63
CA THR A 443 0.10 -13.08 15.61
C THR A 443 -0.93 -12.34 14.77
N GLN A 444 -1.19 -12.79 13.53
CA GLN A 444 -2.17 -12.16 12.65
C GLN A 444 -3.58 -12.18 13.26
N THR A 445 -3.97 -13.31 13.86
CA THR A 445 -5.28 -13.46 14.53
C THR A 445 -5.42 -12.47 15.69
N THR A 446 -4.39 -12.34 16.52
CA THR A 446 -4.39 -11.44 17.67
C THR A 446 -4.41 -9.97 17.24
N LEU A 447 -3.61 -9.58 16.24
CA LEU A 447 -3.60 -8.21 15.74
C LEU A 447 -4.93 -7.83 15.06
N ASN A 448 -5.54 -8.74 14.29
CA ASN A 448 -6.88 -8.53 13.71
C ASN A 448 -7.96 -8.32 14.78
N ALA A 449 -7.93 -9.10 15.87
CA ALA A 449 -8.86 -8.94 16.97
C ALA A 449 -8.69 -7.57 17.65
N LEU A 450 -7.45 -7.11 17.84
CA LEU A 450 -7.17 -5.79 18.37
C LEU A 450 -7.60 -4.66 17.41
N ASP A 451 -7.37 -4.80 16.10
CA ASP A 451 -7.84 -3.83 15.11
C ASP A 451 -9.37 -3.67 15.16
N ILE A 452 -10.10 -4.77 15.34
CA ILE A 452 -11.56 -4.74 15.53
C ILE A 452 -11.93 -3.96 16.79
N LEU A 453 -11.29 -4.26 17.92
CA LEU A 453 -11.62 -3.66 19.21
C LEU A 453 -11.19 -2.20 19.35
N ILE A 454 -10.10 -1.80 18.69
CA ILE A 454 -9.51 -0.46 18.81
C ILE A 454 -10.04 0.47 17.72
N ASN A 455 -10.01 0.04 16.46
CA ASN A 455 -10.23 0.93 15.31
C ASN A 455 -11.62 0.77 14.68
N LYS A 456 -12.19 -0.44 14.68
CA LYS A 456 -13.48 -0.70 14.02
C LYS A 456 -14.68 -0.56 14.93
N LEU A 457 -14.49 -0.53 16.25
CA LEU A 457 -15.58 -0.38 17.22
C LEU A 457 -15.85 1.11 17.46
N GLU A 458 -17.09 1.55 17.28
CA GLU A 458 -17.51 2.90 17.65
C GLU A 458 -17.36 3.11 19.16
N ASP A 459 -16.87 4.29 19.57
CA ASP A 459 -16.56 4.62 20.96
C ASP A 459 -15.69 3.56 21.67
N SER A 460 -14.67 3.03 20.99
CA SER A 460 -13.80 1.97 21.52
C SER A 460 -13.22 2.26 22.90
N GLU A 461 -12.95 3.53 23.24
CA GLU A 461 -12.48 3.97 24.56
C GLU A 461 -13.48 3.70 25.71
N LYS A 462 -14.78 3.62 25.40
CA LYS A 462 -15.80 3.22 26.38
C LYS A 462 -15.70 1.74 26.69
N VAL A 463 -15.33 0.91 25.72
CA VAL A 463 -15.30 -0.56 25.84
C VAL A 463 -13.95 -1.09 26.30
N LEU A 464 -12.86 -0.57 25.75
CA LEU A 464 -11.49 -1.06 25.92
C LEU A 464 -10.63 0.02 26.60
N SER A 465 -9.93 -0.35 27.67
CA SER A 465 -8.80 0.43 28.15
C SER A 465 -7.48 -0.19 27.69
N LYS A 466 -6.56 0.69 27.28
CA LYS A 466 -5.18 0.36 26.92
C LYS A 466 -4.25 1.03 27.91
N GLU A 467 -3.53 0.24 28.69
CA GLU A 467 -2.50 0.72 29.62
C GLU A 467 -1.13 0.43 29.01
N ILE A 468 -0.30 1.46 28.84
CA ILE A 468 1.09 1.29 28.42
C ILE A 468 1.89 0.84 29.63
N LEU A 469 2.44 -0.35 29.56
CA LEU A 469 3.36 -0.89 30.54
C LEU A 469 4.72 -0.22 30.33
N MET A 470 5.20 0.50 31.35
CA MET A 470 6.60 0.89 31.41
C MET A 470 7.43 -0.35 31.73
N ASP A 471 7.71 -1.19 30.74
CA ASP A 471 8.42 -2.43 31.04
C ASP A 471 9.91 -2.16 31.31
N SER A 472 10.30 -2.53 32.52
CA SER A 472 11.66 -2.65 33.05
C SER A 472 12.41 -3.89 32.54
N MET A 473 11.74 -4.76 31.76
CA MET A 473 12.38 -5.87 31.07
C MET A 473 12.90 -5.40 29.72
N GLY A 474 14.21 -5.48 29.51
CA GLY A 474 14.90 -5.16 28.25
C GLY A 474 14.58 -6.10 27.08
N VAL A 475 13.30 -6.43 26.87
CA VAL A 475 12.82 -7.09 25.67
C VAL A 475 12.87 -6.06 24.56
N THR A 476 13.90 -6.17 23.72
CA THR A 476 14.00 -5.40 22.50
C THR A 476 12.84 -5.76 21.59
N ASP A 477 12.14 -4.75 21.11
CA ASP A 477 11.21 -4.89 20.00
C ASP A 477 11.95 -5.43 18.77
N GLY A 478 11.29 -6.32 18.02
CA GLY A 478 11.84 -6.89 16.80
C GLY A 478 12.19 -8.38 16.87
N LEU A 479 11.80 -9.11 15.84
CA LEU A 479 12.20 -10.48 15.56
C LEU A 479 13.52 -10.49 14.78
N SER A 480 14.58 -10.95 15.41
CA SER A 480 15.94 -11.04 14.85
C SER A 480 16.12 -12.36 14.10
N THR A 481 15.46 -12.49 12.96
CA THR A 481 15.60 -13.65 12.05
C THR A 481 15.66 -13.18 10.59
N SER A 482 16.24 -14.02 9.73
CA SER A 482 16.14 -13.78 8.28
C SER A 482 14.67 -13.74 7.85
N PRO A 483 14.24 -12.74 7.05
CA PRO A 483 12.91 -12.68 6.45
C PRO A 483 12.58 -13.93 5.63
N PHE A 484 13.59 -14.61 5.08
CA PHE A 484 13.38 -15.80 4.24
C PHE A 484 12.73 -16.93 5.02
N ARG A 485 13.07 -17.07 6.31
CA ARG A 485 12.45 -18.06 7.20
C ARG A 485 10.93 -17.85 7.29
N LEU A 486 10.46 -16.61 7.26
CA LEU A 486 9.04 -16.27 7.27
C LEU A 486 8.42 -16.52 5.90
N PHE A 487 9.12 -16.15 4.83
CA PHE A 487 8.65 -16.34 3.45
C PHE A 487 8.52 -17.82 3.04
N ASP A 488 9.29 -18.71 3.67
CA ASP A 488 9.18 -20.15 3.44
C ASP A 488 7.90 -20.78 4.05
N CYS A 489 7.19 -20.05 4.93
CA CYS A 489 6.05 -20.56 5.72
C CYS A 489 4.72 -20.71 4.94
N GLN A 490 4.67 -20.43 3.64
CA GLN A 490 3.43 -20.33 2.83
C GLN A 490 2.40 -19.28 3.29
N HIS A 491 2.71 -18.51 4.33
CA HIS A 491 1.85 -17.43 4.81
C HIS A 491 1.93 -16.24 3.84
N ASP A 492 0.79 -15.62 3.52
CA ASP A 492 0.79 -14.38 2.74
C ASP A 492 1.33 -13.24 3.59
N ILE A 493 2.30 -12.50 3.05
CA ILE A 493 3.05 -11.49 3.80
C ILE A 493 3.11 -10.20 3.00
N ALA A 494 2.88 -9.09 3.67
CA ALA A 494 3.19 -7.77 3.17
C ALA A 494 4.45 -7.23 3.85
N VAL A 495 5.49 -6.98 3.06
CA VAL A 495 6.78 -6.48 3.51
C VAL A 495 6.78 -4.96 3.45
N TYR A 496 6.95 -4.34 4.59
CA TYR A 496 6.97 -2.90 4.74
C TYR A 496 8.32 -2.40 5.24
N GLY A 497 8.47 -1.09 5.26
CA GLY A 497 9.69 -0.40 5.62
C GLY A 497 9.75 0.97 4.98
N SER A 498 10.52 1.85 5.60
CA SER A 498 10.86 3.16 5.05
C SER A 498 11.63 3.02 3.72
N ALA A 499 11.76 4.14 2.99
CA ALA A 499 12.57 4.14 1.78
C ALA A 499 14.06 3.91 2.14
N GLY A 500 14.69 2.93 1.49
CA GLY A 500 16.06 2.49 1.80
C GLY A 500 16.17 1.34 2.82
N ALA A 501 15.05 0.86 3.38
CA ALA A 501 15.02 -0.26 4.33
C ALA A 501 15.36 -1.63 3.74
N GLY A 502 15.43 -1.76 2.40
CA GLY A 502 15.84 -3.00 1.72
C GLY A 502 14.70 -3.95 1.32
N LYS A 503 13.46 -3.47 1.19
CA LYS A 503 12.29 -4.28 0.78
C LYS A 503 12.50 -5.02 -0.55
N THR A 504 12.74 -4.26 -1.63
CA THR A 504 13.03 -4.78 -2.97
C THR A 504 14.23 -5.71 -2.96
N THR A 505 15.32 -5.34 -2.27
CA THR A 505 16.51 -6.20 -2.11
C THR A 505 16.14 -7.54 -1.48
N THR A 506 15.39 -7.53 -0.38
CA THR A 506 15.02 -8.73 0.37
C THR A 506 14.17 -9.66 -0.51
N LEU A 507 13.16 -9.12 -1.21
CA LEU A 507 12.30 -9.91 -2.10
C LEU A 507 13.04 -10.46 -3.32
N GLN A 508 13.92 -9.67 -3.95
CA GLN A 508 14.72 -10.12 -5.09
C GLN A 508 15.73 -11.18 -4.68
N MET A 509 16.42 -11.00 -3.55
CA MET A 509 17.37 -11.98 -3.03
C MET A 509 16.67 -13.30 -2.68
N TYR A 510 15.46 -13.24 -2.11
CA TYR A 510 14.65 -14.43 -1.87
C TYR A 510 14.26 -15.13 -3.18
N ALA A 511 13.76 -14.39 -4.17
CA ALA A 511 13.42 -14.94 -5.47
C ALA A 511 14.63 -15.59 -6.17
N ARG A 512 15.80 -14.95 -6.10
CA ARG A 512 17.06 -15.46 -6.64
C ARG A 512 17.53 -16.73 -5.93
N LYS A 513 17.46 -16.78 -4.60
CA LYS A 513 17.73 -17.99 -3.81
C LYS A 513 16.86 -19.15 -4.31
N LEU A 514 15.54 -18.93 -4.42
CA LEU A 514 14.62 -19.97 -4.87
C LEU A 514 14.91 -20.44 -6.31
N GLU A 515 15.30 -19.53 -7.20
CA GLU A 515 15.71 -19.88 -8.56
C GLU A 515 16.99 -20.75 -8.58
N GLN A 516 17.99 -20.39 -7.77
CA GLN A 516 19.24 -21.14 -7.63
C GLN A 516 19.03 -22.54 -7.03
N GLU A 517 18.09 -22.68 -6.10
CA GLU A 517 17.66 -23.96 -5.53
C GLU A 517 16.85 -24.81 -6.53
N GLY A 518 16.56 -24.28 -7.71
CA GLY A 518 15.78 -24.96 -8.76
C GLY A 518 14.29 -25.02 -8.46
N ASN A 519 13.78 -24.15 -7.58
CA ASN A 519 12.38 -24.12 -7.20
C ASN A 519 11.54 -23.54 -8.35
N ARG A 520 10.73 -24.40 -8.98
CA ARG A 520 9.87 -24.03 -10.11
C ARG A 520 8.52 -23.54 -9.59
N GLY A 521 8.15 -22.31 -9.92
CA GLY A 521 6.85 -21.72 -9.53
C GLY A 521 6.97 -20.41 -8.73
N VAL A 522 8.09 -19.70 -8.86
CA VAL A 522 8.24 -18.34 -8.32
C VAL A 522 8.01 -17.35 -9.46
N ILE A 523 7.11 -16.39 -9.24
CA ILE A 523 6.88 -15.27 -10.15
C ILE A 523 7.19 -14.00 -9.38
N TYR A 524 8.30 -13.34 -9.70
CA TYR A 524 8.60 -12.01 -9.18
C TYR A 524 8.20 -10.95 -10.21
N LEU A 525 7.42 -9.96 -9.77
CA LEU A 525 6.86 -8.91 -10.62
C LEU A 525 7.00 -7.53 -9.95
N PRO A 526 7.90 -6.66 -10.43
CA PRO A 526 7.97 -5.26 -10.01
C PRO A 526 6.81 -4.46 -10.65
N LEU A 527 5.75 -4.19 -9.90
CA LEU A 527 4.49 -3.65 -10.40
C LEU A 527 4.68 -2.32 -11.14
N ASN A 528 5.51 -1.44 -10.60
CA ASN A 528 5.80 -0.11 -11.13
C ASN A 528 6.36 -0.12 -12.57
N ARG A 529 7.14 -1.14 -12.95
CA ARG A 529 7.78 -1.26 -14.28
C ARG A 529 6.81 -1.74 -15.36
N PHE A 530 5.79 -2.50 -14.98
CA PHE A 530 4.85 -3.13 -15.91
C PHE A 530 3.51 -2.43 -16.00
N LEU A 531 3.11 -1.61 -15.02
CA LEU A 531 1.82 -0.94 -15.01
C LEU A 531 1.59 -0.06 -16.24
N ASN A 532 2.63 0.63 -16.72
CA ASN A 532 2.55 1.47 -17.93
C ASN A 532 2.47 0.69 -19.25
N LYS A 533 2.73 -0.63 -19.23
CA LYS A 533 2.70 -1.50 -20.41
C LYS A 533 1.35 -2.18 -20.63
N VAL A 534 0.42 -2.05 -19.68
CA VAL A 534 -0.91 -2.65 -19.77
C VAL A 534 -1.89 -1.60 -20.25
N GLU A 535 -2.64 -1.90 -21.31
CA GLU A 535 -3.78 -1.06 -21.71
C GLU A 535 -4.88 -1.13 -20.65
N MET A 536 -5.15 -0.01 -20.00
CA MET A 536 -6.17 0.08 -18.96
C MET A 536 -7.54 0.35 -19.59
N ASN A 537 -8.28 -0.71 -19.94
CA ASN A 537 -9.71 -0.57 -20.26
C ASN A 537 -10.52 -0.51 -18.95
N ILE A 538 -10.61 0.68 -18.38
CA ILE A 538 -11.23 0.97 -17.07
C ILE A 538 -12.77 0.78 -17.09
N GLU A 539 -13.39 0.65 -18.26
CA GLU A 539 -14.86 0.64 -18.40
C GLU A 539 -15.53 -0.74 -18.23
N SER A 540 -14.80 -1.85 -18.30
CA SER A 540 -15.40 -3.17 -18.10
C SER A 540 -15.29 -3.59 -16.63
N LYS A 541 -16.43 -3.80 -15.97
CA LYS A 541 -16.60 -4.55 -14.70
C LYS A 541 -16.14 -6.03 -14.80
N SER A 542 -15.23 -6.36 -15.71
CA SER A 542 -14.63 -7.68 -15.86
C SER A 542 -13.45 -7.79 -14.90
N LYS A 543 -13.62 -8.60 -13.85
CA LYS A 543 -12.61 -9.18 -12.96
C LYS A 543 -11.43 -8.24 -12.61
N ASN A 544 -11.49 -7.59 -11.44
CA ASN A 544 -10.45 -6.68 -10.94
C ASN A 544 -9.01 -7.23 -10.99
N TYR A 545 -8.79 -8.55 -11.05
CA TYR A 545 -7.45 -9.16 -11.12
C TYR A 545 -6.85 -9.32 -12.54
N ASP A 546 -7.58 -9.02 -13.62
CA ASP A 546 -7.11 -9.20 -15.02
C ASP A 546 -5.87 -8.34 -15.33
N ILE A 547 -5.72 -7.20 -14.67
CA ILE A 547 -4.53 -6.34 -14.77
C ILE A 547 -3.26 -7.08 -14.30
N LEU A 548 -3.35 -7.82 -13.18
CA LEU A 548 -2.23 -8.60 -12.65
C LEU A 548 -1.89 -9.76 -13.59
N MET A 549 -2.90 -10.43 -14.15
CA MET A 549 -2.70 -11.49 -15.14
C MET A 549 -1.97 -10.95 -16.37
N SER A 550 -2.40 -9.78 -16.88
CA SER A 550 -1.76 -9.12 -18.02
C SER A 550 -0.30 -8.75 -17.73
N MET A 551 0.00 -8.18 -16.55
CA MET A 551 1.37 -7.86 -16.17
C MET A 551 2.26 -9.11 -16.06
N ILE A 552 1.75 -10.20 -15.48
CA ILE A 552 2.48 -11.47 -15.39
C ILE A 552 2.79 -11.97 -16.80
N LEU A 553 1.82 -11.98 -17.72
CA LEU A 553 2.04 -12.41 -19.11
C LEU A 553 3.09 -11.54 -19.82
N ILE A 554 2.98 -10.22 -19.73
CA ILE A 554 3.95 -9.28 -20.32
C ILE A 554 5.35 -9.51 -19.74
N SER A 555 5.46 -9.73 -18.43
CA SER A 555 6.75 -10.03 -17.77
C SER A 555 7.42 -11.32 -18.28
N LYS A 556 6.62 -12.22 -18.88
CA LYS A 556 7.06 -13.47 -19.51
C LYS A 556 7.16 -13.37 -21.04
N SER A 557 7.12 -12.14 -21.58
CA SER A 557 7.12 -11.87 -23.03
C SER A 557 5.96 -12.52 -23.79
N LEU A 558 4.81 -12.69 -23.13
CA LEU A 558 3.57 -13.21 -23.72
C LEU A 558 2.53 -12.09 -23.84
N GLU A 559 1.81 -12.07 -24.96
CA GLU A 559 0.68 -11.16 -25.14
C GLU A 559 -0.51 -11.58 -24.24
N PRO A 560 -1.25 -10.61 -23.66
CA PRO A 560 -2.39 -10.86 -22.78
C PRO A 560 -3.66 -11.25 -23.54
N ILE A 561 -3.55 -12.25 -24.42
CA ILE A 561 -4.68 -12.82 -25.16
C ILE A 561 -5.35 -13.94 -24.35
N ARG A 562 -6.63 -14.22 -24.66
CA ARG A 562 -7.45 -15.22 -23.97
C ARG A 562 -6.76 -16.57 -23.78
N GLU A 563 -6.08 -17.08 -24.81
CA GLU A 563 -5.36 -18.37 -24.73
C GLU A 563 -4.26 -18.36 -23.66
N ASN A 564 -3.47 -17.29 -23.58
CA ASN A 564 -2.39 -17.16 -22.61
C ASN A 564 -2.92 -16.93 -21.19
N ILE A 565 -4.03 -16.20 -21.06
CA ILE A 565 -4.75 -16.05 -19.78
C ILE A 565 -5.21 -17.41 -19.27
N GLU A 566 -5.86 -18.22 -20.11
CA GLU A 566 -6.33 -19.57 -19.74
C GLU A 566 -5.16 -20.47 -19.33
N LYS A 567 -4.03 -20.42 -20.04
CA LYS A 567 -2.79 -21.14 -19.67
C LYS A 567 -2.25 -20.71 -18.30
N LEU A 568 -2.22 -19.40 -18.02
CA LEU A 568 -1.75 -18.87 -16.73
C LEU A 568 -2.71 -19.25 -15.60
N GLU A 569 -4.03 -19.17 -15.81
CA GLU A 569 -5.03 -19.59 -14.82
C GLU A 569 -4.84 -21.06 -14.43
N LEU A 570 -4.63 -21.95 -15.43
CA LEU A 570 -4.36 -23.37 -15.19
C LEU A 570 -3.06 -23.60 -14.40
N HIS A 571 -2.00 -22.84 -14.70
CA HIS A 571 -0.73 -22.94 -13.99
C HIS A 571 -0.87 -22.51 -12.52
N LEU A 572 -1.55 -21.39 -12.25
CA LEU A 572 -1.78 -20.87 -10.90
C LEU A 572 -2.70 -21.77 -10.07
N GLN A 573 -3.70 -22.40 -10.71
CA GLN A 573 -4.61 -23.37 -10.07
C GLN A 573 -4.00 -24.76 -9.86
N SER A 574 -2.82 -25.03 -10.40
CA SER A 574 -2.18 -26.33 -10.25
C SER A 574 -1.90 -26.65 -8.78
N LYS A 575 -1.82 -27.95 -8.43
CA LYS A 575 -1.47 -28.39 -7.05
C LYS A 575 -0.04 -28.02 -6.63
N LYS A 576 0.75 -27.39 -7.50
CA LYS A 576 2.09 -26.91 -7.20
C LYS A 576 1.99 -25.68 -6.29
N ARG A 577 2.93 -25.57 -5.36
CA ARG A 577 3.01 -24.45 -4.41
C ARG A 577 3.64 -23.24 -5.10
N ASN A 578 2.84 -22.52 -5.88
CA ASN A 578 3.30 -21.29 -6.54
C ASN A 578 3.49 -20.17 -5.52
N LYS A 579 4.53 -19.36 -5.71
CA LYS A 579 4.78 -18.13 -4.96
C LYS A 579 4.77 -16.96 -5.94
N VAL A 580 3.96 -15.95 -5.68
CA VAL A 580 3.91 -14.73 -6.49
C VAL A 580 4.32 -13.56 -5.63
N ILE A 581 5.29 -12.79 -6.11
CA ILE A 581 5.90 -11.66 -5.42
C ILE A 581 5.57 -10.39 -6.20
N PHE A 582 4.77 -9.51 -5.60
CA PHE A 582 4.44 -8.20 -6.16
C PHE A 582 5.22 -7.09 -5.44
N ASP A 583 6.21 -6.51 -6.11
CA ASP A 583 7.08 -5.50 -5.52
C ASP A 583 6.65 -4.08 -5.93
N GLY A 584 6.65 -3.13 -4.99
CA GLY A 584 6.36 -1.71 -5.22
C GLY A 584 4.87 -1.35 -5.27
N LEU A 585 4.06 -1.84 -4.33
CA LEU A 585 2.62 -1.57 -4.27
C LEU A 585 2.29 -0.07 -4.07
N ASP A 586 3.10 0.67 -3.30
CA ASP A 586 2.96 2.13 -3.11
C ASP A 586 2.93 2.89 -4.43
N GLU A 587 3.76 2.49 -5.37
CA GLU A 587 3.86 3.13 -6.67
C GLU A 587 2.72 2.74 -7.59
N ALA A 588 2.34 1.46 -7.55
CA ALA A 588 1.24 0.95 -8.34
C ALA A 588 -0.09 1.57 -7.90
N TYR A 589 -0.30 1.76 -6.59
CA TYR A 589 -1.52 2.33 -6.04
C TYR A 589 -1.74 3.80 -6.47
N VAL A 590 -0.69 4.62 -6.46
CA VAL A 590 -0.79 6.04 -6.87
C VAL A 590 -1.31 6.17 -8.31
N LYS A 591 -0.91 5.24 -9.19
CA LYS A 591 -1.35 5.21 -10.58
C LYS A 591 -2.69 4.49 -10.76
N PHE A 592 -2.92 3.42 -10.01
CA PHE A 592 -4.13 2.59 -10.06
C PHE A 592 -4.55 2.16 -8.65
N PRO A 593 -5.41 2.94 -7.97
CA PRO A 593 -5.87 2.60 -6.61
C PRO A 593 -6.56 1.22 -6.51
N GLY A 594 -7.22 0.78 -7.59
CA GLY A 594 -7.86 -0.54 -7.68
C GLY A 594 -6.91 -1.74 -7.61
N ILE A 595 -5.59 -1.53 -7.56
CA ILE A 595 -4.58 -2.60 -7.48
C ILE A 595 -4.75 -3.46 -6.22
N ILE A 596 -5.20 -2.89 -5.11
CA ILE A 596 -5.39 -3.64 -3.85
C ILE A 596 -6.59 -4.59 -3.97
N GLU A 597 -7.70 -4.09 -4.54
CA GLU A 597 -8.85 -4.94 -4.87
C GLU A 597 -8.48 -6.03 -5.86
N ALA A 598 -7.61 -5.73 -6.82
CA ALA A 598 -7.06 -6.71 -7.76
C ALA A 598 -6.28 -7.82 -7.05
N ILE A 599 -5.37 -7.47 -6.13
CA ILE A 599 -4.57 -8.42 -5.34
C ILE A 599 -5.47 -9.28 -4.45
N ASN A 600 -6.43 -8.66 -3.75
CA ASN A 600 -7.39 -9.38 -2.90
C ASN A 600 -8.25 -10.35 -3.74
N SER A 601 -8.74 -9.91 -4.91
CA SER A 601 -9.52 -10.75 -5.84
C SER A 601 -8.68 -11.89 -6.42
N PHE A 602 -7.41 -11.62 -6.74
CA PHE A 602 -6.44 -12.61 -7.22
C PHE A 602 -6.22 -13.70 -6.16
N LYS A 603 -6.00 -13.31 -4.89
CA LYS A 603 -5.85 -14.27 -3.78
C LYS A 603 -7.09 -15.13 -3.56
N ASN A 604 -8.29 -14.52 -3.62
CA ASN A 604 -9.54 -15.24 -3.47
C ASN A 604 -9.76 -16.28 -4.58
N LYS A 605 -9.32 -15.97 -5.80
CA LYS A 605 -9.41 -16.89 -6.95
C LYS A 605 -8.38 -18.02 -6.88
N PHE A 606 -7.16 -17.72 -6.45
CA PHE A 606 -6.03 -18.65 -6.41
C PHE A 606 -5.58 -18.86 -4.96
N ASN A 607 -6.39 -19.52 -4.15
CA ASN A 607 -6.17 -19.64 -2.70
C ASN A 607 -4.94 -20.49 -2.29
N ASN A 608 -4.43 -21.31 -3.20
CA ASN A 608 -3.31 -22.24 -3.02
C ASN A 608 -1.94 -21.58 -3.18
N ILE A 609 -1.87 -20.38 -3.75
CA ILE A 609 -0.61 -19.66 -3.97
C ILE A 609 -0.24 -18.86 -2.73
N GLN A 610 1.05 -18.67 -2.48
CA GLN A 610 1.51 -17.70 -1.49
C GLN A 610 1.76 -16.35 -2.19
N LEU A 611 1.29 -15.27 -1.59
CA LEU A 611 1.56 -13.91 -2.04
C LEU A 611 2.54 -13.21 -1.09
N LEU A 612 3.59 -12.65 -1.68
CA LEU A 612 4.46 -11.69 -1.01
C LEU A 612 4.28 -10.35 -1.69
N ILE A 613 4.00 -9.30 -0.93
CA ILE A 613 3.91 -7.95 -1.49
C ILE A 613 4.89 -7.01 -0.79
N SER A 614 5.28 -5.90 -1.41
CA SER A 614 5.98 -4.83 -0.70
C SER A 614 5.27 -3.49 -0.83
N SER A 615 5.33 -2.68 0.23
CA SER A 615 4.89 -1.28 0.20
C SER A 615 5.66 -0.45 1.23
N ARG A 616 5.43 0.86 1.27
CA ARG A 616 5.96 1.74 2.34
C ARG A 616 5.08 1.68 3.59
N ASP A 617 5.64 2.01 4.75
CA ASP A 617 4.94 2.06 6.05
C ASP A 617 3.87 3.16 6.14
N CYS A 618 3.87 4.10 5.20
CA CYS A 618 3.21 5.40 5.34
C CYS A 618 2.10 5.59 4.31
N VAL A 619 1.21 4.61 4.13
CA VAL A 619 0.13 4.73 3.14
C VAL A 619 -1.24 4.54 3.77
N SER A 620 -2.18 5.40 3.40
CA SER A 620 -3.53 5.45 3.96
C SER A 620 -4.35 4.18 3.75
N TYR A 621 -3.98 3.35 2.77
CA TYR A 621 -4.69 2.11 2.40
C TYR A 621 -4.19 0.86 3.12
N LEU A 622 -3.24 0.94 4.06
CA LEU A 622 -2.65 -0.24 4.72
C LEU A 622 -3.72 -1.17 5.35
N SER A 623 -4.83 -0.61 5.82
CA SER A 623 -5.97 -1.34 6.38
C SER A 623 -6.78 -2.14 5.37
N GLU A 624 -6.60 -1.92 4.06
CA GLU A 624 -7.28 -2.65 2.99
C GLU A 624 -6.52 -3.92 2.56
N ILE A 625 -5.27 -4.06 3.01
CA ILE A 625 -4.41 -5.22 2.75
C ILE A 625 -4.70 -6.30 3.80
N ASN A 626 -5.14 -7.48 3.36
CA ASN A 626 -5.51 -8.60 4.25
C ASN A 626 -4.33 -9.49 4.67
N PHE A 627 -3.09 -9.10 4.36
CA PHE A 627 -1.90 -9.90 4.65
C PHE A 627 -1.25 -9.46 5.95
N LEU A 628 -0.56 -10.38 6.63
CA LEU A 628 0.23 -10.03 7.79
C LEU A 628 1.37 -9.09 7.35
N GLY A 629 1.43 -7.91 7.96
CA GLY A 629 2.49 -6.95 7.72
C GLY A 629 3.75 -7.30 8.50
N ILE A 630 4.89 -7.21 7.83
CA ILE A 630 6.22 -7.33 8.42
C ILE A 630 7.03 -6.09 8.01
N THR A 631 7.38 -5.26 8.98
CA THR A 631 8.21 -4.08 8.79
C THR A 631 9.68 -4.43 8.93
N LEU A 632 10.48 -4.11 7.90
CA LEU A 632 11.94 -4.10 8.00
C LEU A 632 12.36 -2.90 8.87
N MET A 633 12.76 -3.18 10.11
CA MET A 633 13.17 -2.15 11.06
C MET A 633 14.51 -1.51 10.64
N PRO A 634 14.78 -0.26 11.06
CA PRO A 634 16.13 0.27 10.98
C PRO A 634 17.10 -0.64 11.75
N PHE A 635 18.32 -0.81 11.26
CA PHE A 635 19.36 -1.58 11.93
C PHE A 635 19.55 -1.12 13.37
N SER A 636 19.58 -2.09 14.28
CA SER A 636 20.18 -1.91 15.60
C SER A 636 21.67 -1.59 15.47
N GLU A 637 22.28 -1.04 16.52
CA GLU A 637 23.72 -0.73 16.48
C GLU A 637 24.57 -1.97 16.22
N THR A 638 24.16 -3.12 16.77
CA THR A 638 24.81 -4.40 16.55
C THR A 638 24.74 -4.83 15.08
N GLN A 639 23.56 -4.77 14.47
CA GLN A 639 23.38 -5.06 13.04
C GLN A 639 24.19 -4.13 12.14
N LEU A 640 24.18 -2.82 12.43
CA LEU A 640 24.96 -1.84 11.67
C LEU A 640 26.46 -2.16 11.71
N TYR A 641 27.00 -2.50 12.87
CA TYR A 641 28.42 -2.82 13.00
C TYR A 641 28.77 -4.15 12.31
N CYS A 642 27.92 -5.17 12.43
CA CYS A 642 28.07 -6.42 11.69
C CYS A 642 28.07 -6.17 10.18
N PHE A 643 27.18 -5.32 9.68
CA PHE A 643 27.13 -4.92 8.27
C PHE A 643 28.44 -4.26 7.81
N ILE A 644 28.94 -3.27 8.56
CA ILE A 644 30.18 -2.55 8.23
C ILE A 644 31.38 -3.51 8.23
N GLN A 645 31.49 -4.38 9.24
CA GLN A 645 32.55 -5.38 9.31
C GLN A 645 32.51 -6.34 8.12
N ALA A 646 31.31 -6.81 7.76
CA ALA A 646 31.13 -7.71 6.64
C ALA A 646 31.43 -7.03 5.29
N TRP A 647 31.08 -5.75 5.12
CA TRP A 647 31.42 -4.97 3.92
C TRP A 647 32.93 -4.85 3.67
N PHE A 648 33.70 -4.63 4.73
CA PHE A 648 35.15 -4.41 4.63
C PHE A 648 36.00 -5.66 4.84
N LYS A 649 35.38 -6.81 5.15
CA LYS A 649 36.06 -8.07 5.49
C LYS A 649 37.14 -8.48 4.49
N ASP A 650 36.81 -8.45 3.20
CA ASP A 650 37.72 -8.86 2.12
C ASP A 650 38.41 -7.66 1.43
N LYS A 651 38.18 -6.44 1.93
CA LYS A 651 38.71 -5.19 1.37
C LYS A 651 39.75 -4.53 2.28
N ASN A 652 39.31 -4.01 3.44
CA ASN A 652 40.15 -3.29 4.39
C ASN A 652 39.56 -3.39 5.82
N PRO A 653 39.83 -4.48 6.55
CA PRO A 653 39.29 -4.70 7.90
C PRO A 653 39.66 -3.60 8.92
N ALA A 654 40.83 -2.95 8.77
CA ALA A 654 41.21 -1.86 9.67
C ALA A 654 40.30 -0.64 9.52
N LEU A 655 39.79 -0.40 8.30
CA LEU A 655 38.89 0.71 8.03
C LEU A 655 37.51 0.52 8.70
N SER A 656 37.02 -0.72 8.84
CA SER A 656 35.75 -0.95 9.57
C SER A 656 35.82 -0.50 11.03
N ASP A 657 36.93 -0.78 11.73
CA ASP A 657 37.10 -0.37 13.13
C ASP A 657 37.17 1.15 13.28
N ILE A 658 37.83 1.83 12.35
CA ILE A 658 37.90 3.31 12.30
C ILE A 658 36.51 3.90 12.08
N ILE A 659 35.74 3.36 11.14
CA ILE A 659 34.38 3.84 10.86
C ILE A 659 33.48 3.64 12.07
N ILE A 660 33.49 2.45 12.68
CA ILE A 660 32.69 2.15 13.87
C ILE A 660 33.05 3.09 15.03
N LYS A 661 34.35 3.32 15.26
CA LYS A 661 34.82 4.25 16.30
C LYS A 661 34.34 5.68 16.04
N ASN A 662 34.40 6.14 14.79
CA ASN A 662 33.95 7.48 14.41
C ASN A 662 32.41 7.63 14.51
N ILE A 663 31.63 6.60 14.14
CA ILE A 663 30.17 6.59 14.33
C ILE A 663 29.82 6.78 15.81
N LYS A 664 30.48 6.02 16.69
CA LYS A 664 30.30 6.12 18.15
C LYS A 664 30.69 7.50 18.68
N ALA A 665 31.83 8.03 18.24
CA ALA A 665 32.31 9.33 18.68
C ALA A 665 31.40 10.50 18.26
N LYS A 666 30.87 10.46 17.02
CA LYS A 666 29.99 11.50 16.48
C LYS A 666 28.52 11.30 16.85
N LYS A 667 28.15 10.19 17.51
CA LYS A 667 26.76 9.82 17.84
C LYS A 667 25.82 9.84 16.62
N ILE A 668 26.29 9.32 15.50
CA ILE A 668 25.52 9.26 14.25
C ILE A 668 24.90 7.88 13.99
N SER A 669 24.95 6.96 14.97
CA SER A 669 24.39 5.61 14.83
C SER A 669 22.88 5.64 14.55
N ASP A 670 22.16 6.62 15.08
CA ASP A 670 20.72 6.84 14.80
C ASP A 670 20.42 7.26 13.36
N ILE A 671 21.42 7.78 12.63
CA ILE A 671 21.28 8.35 11.29
C ILE A 671 21.52 7.28 10.22
N VAL A 672 22.50 6.41 10.45
CA VAL A 672 22.95 5.41 9.45
C VAL A 672 22.30 4.04 9.70
N ARG A 673 21.01 4.04 10.07
CA ARG A 673 20.31 2.78 10.43
C ARG A 673 19.73 2.03 9.24
N THR A 674 19.56 2.66 8.08
CA THR A 674 19.03 1.92 6.92
C THR A 674 20.15 1.23 6.14
N PRO A 675 19.90 0.06 5.53
CA PRO A 675 20.88 -0.60 4.67
C PRO A 675 21.44 0.33 3.58
N LEU A 676 20.60 1.17 2.96
CA LEU A 676 21.04 2.14 1.97
C LEU A 676 22.08 3.12 2.54
N LEU A 677 21.77 3.76 3.67
CA LEU A 677 22.69 4.74 4.28
C LEU A 677 23.98 4.09 4.78
N ALA A 678 23.89 2.89 5.36
CA ALA A 678 25.05 2.12 5.76
C ALA A 678 25.96 1.82 4.56
N THR A 679 25.37 1.46 3.43
CA THR A 679 26.11 1.18 2.20
C THR A 679 26.77 2.44 1.63
N LEU A 680 26.04 3.56 1.59
CA LEU A 680 26.59 4.84 1.13
C LEU A 680 27.71 5.36 2.02
N LEU A 681 27.55 5.23 3.34
CA LEU A 681 28.61 5.57 4.28
C LEU A 681 29.88 4.75 4.01
N CYS A 682 29.73 3.43 3.84
CA CYS A 682 30.86 2.55 3.55
C CYS A 682 31.54 2.93 2.22
N ASP A 683 30.78 3.21 1.17
CA ASP A 683 31.33 3.63 -0.13
C ASP A 683 32.04 5.00 -0.07
N LEU A 684 31.49 5.97 0.65
CA LEU A 684 32.14 7.27 0.86
C LEU A 684 33.45 7.13 1.65
N ALA A 685 33.44 6.33 2.71
CA ALA A 685 34.62 6.08 3.54
C ALA A 685 35.71 5.31 2.76
N GLU A 686 35.33 4.35 1.91
CA GLU A 686 36.24 3.64 1.00
C GLU A 686 36.96 4.60 0.05
N LYS A 687 36.30 5.72 -0.32
CA LYS A 687 36.86 6.78 -1.16
C LYS A 687 37.60 7.88 -0.38
N GLY A 688 37.79 7.71 0.93
CA GLY A 688 38.53 8.63 1.80
C GLY A 688 37.77 9.90 2.17
N ILE A 689 36.43 9.89 2.07
CA ILE A 689 35.58 11.02 2.46
C ILE A 689 35.28 10.91 3.95
N ASP A 690 35.38 12.04 4.66
CA ASP A 690 35.06 12.11 6.08
C ASP A 690 33.62 11.68 6.35
N ILE A 691 33.42 10.97 7.46
CA ILE A 691 32.12 10.45 7.88
C ILE A 691 31.14 11.60 8.11
N PRO A 692 30.06 11.69 7.32
CA PRO A 692 29.06 12.76 7.45
C PRO A 692 28.32 12.74 8.79
N SER A 693 27.71 13.86 9.14
CA SER A 693 26.99 14.09 10.39
C SER A 693 25.47 13.99 10.28
N SER A 694 24.92 13.92 9.06
CA SER A 694 23.48 13.81 8.81
C SER A 694 23.16 12.99 7.55
N GLU A 695 21.92 12.51 7.42
CA GLU A 695 21.44 11.78 6.23
C GLU A 695 21.55 12.66 4.98
N SER A 696 21.09 13.90 5.06
CA SER A 696 21.22 14.89 3.99
C SER A 696 22.67 15.11 3.57
N GLU A 697 23.62 15.15 4.52
CA GLU A 697 25.03 15.31 4.22
C GLU A 697 25.63 14.08 3.51
N ILE A 698 25.21 12.85 3.86
CA ILE A 698 25.63 11.62 3.16
C ILE A 698 25.26 11.72 1.68
N PHE A 699 24.01 12.05 1.37
CA PHE A 699 23.56 12.18 -0.01
C PHE A 699 24.23 13.35 -0.74
N THR A 700 24.41 14.49 -0.07
CA THR A 700 25.08 15.67 -0.66
C THR A 700 26.53 15.36 -1.01
N LYS A 701 27.29 14.76 -0.10
CA LYS A 701 28.70 14.37 -0.33
C LYS A 701 28.83 13.36 -1.46
N ARG A 702 27.86 12.45 -1.56
CA ARG A 702 27.78 11.50 -2.68
C ARG A 702 27.48 12.19 -4.01
N LEU A 703 26.53 13.13 -4.05
CA LEU A 703 26.23 13.92 -5.25
C LEU A 703 27.46 14.73 -5.70
N GLU A 704 28.14 15.40 -4.76
CA GLU A 704 29.38 16.16 -4.99
C GLU A 704 30.47 15.30 -5.64
N LEU A 705 30.68 14.09 -5.11
CA LEU A 705 31.61 13.10 -5.66
C LEU A 705 31.21 12.66 -7.08
N LEU A 706 29.93 12.41 -7.32
CA LEU A 706 29.36 12.03 -8.63
C LEU A 706 29.29 13.19 -9.64
N CYS A 707 29.41 14.44 -9.20
CA CYS A 707 29.53 15.62 -10.08
C CYS A 707 30.98 16.10 -10.26
N GLY A 708 31.96 15.47 -9.61
CA GLY A 708 33.38 15.63 -9.93
C GLY A 708 34.20 16.46 -8.94
N SER A 709 33.72 16.67 -7.70
CA SER A 709 34.45 17.42 -6.65
C SER A 709 35.91 17.00 -6.47
N TYR A 710 36.23 15.73 -6.72
CA TYR A 710 37.56 15.16 -6.51
C TYR A 710 38.37 14.97 -7.80
N ASP A 711 37.75 15.15 -8.96
CA ASP A 711 38.44 15.08 -10.26
C ASP A 711 39.28 16.34 -10.47
N THR A 712 38.83 17.48 -9.93
CA THR A 712 39.55 18.76 -9.94
C THR A 712 40.87 18.68 -9.18
N TYR A 713 40.94 17.89 -8.11
CA TYR A 713 42.18 17.63 -7.36
C TYR A 713 43.15 16.68 -8.08
N LYS A 714 42.66 15.92 -9.07
CA LYS A 714 43.44 14.98 -9.88
C LYS A 714 43.74 15.48 -11.31
N ASP A 715 43.35 16.72 -11.62
CA ASP A 715 43.44 17.35 -12.95
C ASP A 715 42.75 16.55 -14.08
N ILE A 716 41.68 15.83 -13.73
CA ILE A 716 40.88 15.03 -14.66
C ILE A 716 39.63 15.84 -15.06
N LYS A 717 39.39 16.03 -16.36
CA LYS A 717 38.15 16.64 -16.87
C LYS A 717 37.26 15.59 -17.52
N ARG A 718 36.30 15.06 -16.75
CA ARG A 718 35.31 14.09 -17.26
C ARG A 718 34.08 14.75 -17.89
N THR A 719 33.65 15.90 -17.37
CA THR A 719 32.45 16.62 -17.84
C THR A 719 32.84 17.90 -18.59
N LYS A 720 31.97 18.31 -19.52
CA LYS A 720 32.07 19.61 -20.22
C LYS A 720 31.39 20.70 -19.41
N LEU A 721 30.30 20.39 -18.71
CA LEU A 721 29.62 21.34 -17.83
C LEU A 721 30.31 21.43 -16.47
N SER A 722 30.16 22.59 -15.82
CA SER A 722 30.65 22.78 -14.47
C SER A 722 29.84 21.97 -13.47
N GLN A 723 30.50 21.57 -12.38
CA GLN A 723 29.87 20.87 -11.27
C GLN A 723 28.59 21.59 -10.76
N SER A 724 28.64 22.92 -10.65
CA SER A 724 27.51 23.73 -10.19
C SER A 724 26.28 23.61 -11.10
N ILE A 725 26.49 23.51 -12.42
CA ILE A 725 25.40 23.34 -13.39
C ILE A 725 24.77 21.96 -13.24
N LEU A 726 25.60 20.91 -13.09
CA LEU A 726 25.14 19.52 -12.96
C LEU A 726 24.38 19.29 -11.64
N ILE A 727 24.86 19.85 -10.53
CA ILE A 727 24.14 19.82 -9.24
C ILE A 727 22.80 20.55 -9.37
N LYS A 728 22.81 21.76 -9.94
CA LYS A 728 21.57 22.53 -10.15
C LYS A 728 20.58 21.77 -11.05
N ALA A 729 21.06 21.17 -12.14
CA ALA A 729 20.22 20.35 -13.03
C ALA A 729 19.60 19.16 -12.28
N SER A 730 20.38 18.50 -11.41
CA SER A 730 19.91 17.38 -10.60
C SER A 730 18.76 17.80 -9.65
N HIS A 731 18.89 18.95 -8.97
CA HIS A 731 17.84 19.49 -8.11
C HIS A 731 16.55 19.78 -8.89
N LYS A 732 16.67 20.45 -10.05
CA LYS A 732 15.52 20.81 -10.89
C LYS A 732 14.80 19.59 -11.45
N ILE A 733 15.55 18.65 -12.00
CA ILE A 733 14.98 17.40 -12.53
C ILE A 733 14.27 16.63 -11.42
N ALA A 734 14.91 16.44 -10.26
CA ALA A 734 14.32 15.72 -9.14
C ALA A 734 13.03 16.37 -8.65
N PHE A 735 13.04 17.69 -8.47
CA PHE A 735 11.86 18.44 -8.04
C PHE A 735 10.73 18.38 -9.08
N ALA A 736 11.03 18.54 -10.37
CA ALA A 736 10.04 18.46 -11.44
C ALA A 736 9.40 17.06 -11.51
N MET A 737 10.21 16.00 -11.45
CA MET A 737 9.74 14.62 -11.38
C MET A 737 8.88 14.40 -10.14
N HIS A 738 9.35 14.84 -8.97
CA HIS A 738 8.66 14.61 -7.70
C HIS A 738 7.32 15.37 -7.62
N SER A 739 7.26 16.59 -8.13
CA SER A 739 6.03 17.39 -8.25
C SER A 739 5.00 16.78 -9.18
N LYS A 740 5.44 16.02 -10.18
CA LYS A 740 4.58 15.26 -11.10
C LYS A 740 4.30 13.82 -10.62
N THR A 741 4.71 13.45 -9.40
CA THR A 741 4.61 12.07 -8.87
C THR A 741 5.30 11.00 -9.74
N LEU A 742 6.38 11.39 -10.44
CA LEU A 742 7.16 10.51 -11.31
C LEU A 742 8.44 10.05 -10.60
N ARG A 743 8.77 8.75 -10.73
CA ARG A 743 10.08 8.18 -10.33
C ARG A 743 11.06 8.07 -11.48
N ALA A 744 10.54 7.99 -12.70
CA ALA A 744 11.31 7.87 -13.91
C ALA A 744 10.64 8.65 -15.04
N ALA A 745 11.43 9.14 -15.97
CA ALA A 745 10.95 9.83 -17.16
C ALA A 745 11.88 9.54 -18.35
N THR A 746 11.38 9.73 -19.56
CA THR A 746 12.19 9.62 -20.77
C THR A 746 13.24 10.71 -20.83
N LYS A 747 14.32 10.47 -21.58
CA LYS A 747 15.40 11.45 -21.76
C LYS A 747 14.90 12.81 -22.28
N GLN A 748 13.90 12.79 -23.16
CA GLN A 748 13.32 14.00 -23.73
C GLN A 748 12.51 14.78 -22.69
N GLU A 749 11.72 14.08 -21.87
CA GLU A 749 10.99 14.71 -20.75
C GLU A 749 11.95 15.36 -19.76
N LEU A 750 13.04 14.68 -19.37
CA LEU A 750 14.05 15.23 -18.46
C LEU A 750 14.68 16.52 -18.99
N ALA A 751 15.00 16.57 -20.28
CA ALA A 751 15.51 17.79 -20.92
C ALA A 751 14.44 18.89 -20.92
N SER A 752 13.18 18.54 -21.21
CA SER A 752 12.05 19.48 -21.18
C SER A 752 11.80 20.07 -19.80
N PHE A 753 12.04 19.31 -18.72
CA PHE A 753 11.89 19.81 -17.36
C PHE A 753 12.90 20.92 -17.06
N LEU A 754 14.13 20.79 -17.56
CA LEU A 754 15.14 21.84 -17.43
C LEU A 754 14.82 23.06 -18.31
N VAL A 755 14.42 22.84 -19.57
CA VAL A 755 14.09 23.93 -20.51
C VAL A 755 12.92 24.78 -20.01
N ASN A 756 11.92 24.15 -19.38
CA ASN A 756 10.73 24.83 -18.89
C ASN A 756 10.89 25.42 -17.47
N ASP A 757 12.02 25.20 -16.80
CA ASP A 757 12.25 25.76 -15.45
C ASP A 757 12.81 27.20 -15.57
N PRO A 758 12.07 28.22 -15.10
CA PRO A 758 12.46 29.62 -15.28
C PRO A 758 13.74 29.99 -14.51
N SER A 759 14.12 29.21 -13.50
CA SER A 759 15.32 29.43 -12.72
C SER A 759 16.54 28.65 -13.26
N PHE A 760 16.33 27.75 -14.22
CA PHE A 760 17.37 27.02 -14.96
C PHE A 760 17.59 27.65 -16.35
N ASN A 761 17.98 28.92 -16.35
CA ASN A 761 18.12 29.76 -17.55
C ASN A 761 19.33 29.40 -18.44
N TYR A 762 19.28 28.24 -19.10
CA TYR A 762 20.27 27.76 -20.06
C TYR A 762 19.60 27.38 -21.39
N GLU A 763 20.36 27.42 -22.49
CA GLU A 763 19.87 26.99 -23.80
C GLU A 763 19.53 25.49 -23.82
N GLU A 764 18.59 25.10 -24.68
CA GLU A 764 18.15 23.70 -24.84
C GLU A 764 19.32 22.72 -25.09
N SER A 765 20.34 23.16 -25.85
CA SER A 765 21.58 22.40 -26.08
C SER A 765 22.32 22.06 -24.78
N THR A 766 22.34 23.01 -23.83
CA THR A 766 22.97 22.86 -22.52
C THR A 766 22.12 21.99 -21.60
N CYS A 767 20.79 22.13 -21.64
CA CYS A 767 19.87 21.28 -20.90
C CYS A 767 20.00 19.81 -21.32
N LEU A 768 20.05 19.54 -22.63
CA LEU A 768 20.26 18.19 -23.15
C LEU A 768 21.64 17.65 -22.79
N LEU A 769 22.68 18.48 -22.85
CA LEU A 769 24.03 18.11 -22.43
C LEU A 769 24.08 17.79 -20.92
N ALA A 770 23.39 18.55 -20.08
CA ALA A 770 23.30 18.28 -18.65
C ALA A 770 22.66 16.92 -18.39
N VAL A 771 21.54 16.60 -19.04
CA VAL A 771 20.92 15.27 -18.93
C VAL A 771 21.88 14.17 -19.40
N ASN A 772 22.59 14.37 -20.51
CA ASN A 772 23.59 13.42 -20.98
C ASN A 772 24.69 13.18 -19.95
N GLU A 773 25.27 14.25 -19.39
CA GLU A 773 26.36 14.15 -18.43
C GLU A 773 25.91 13.56 -17.08
N LEU A 774 24.67 13.84 -16.66
CA LEU A 774 24.05 13.20 -15.49
C LEU A 774 23.84 11.69 -15.68
N ILE A 775 23.63 11.22 -16.91
CA ILE A 775 23.62 9.79 -17.26
C ILE A 775 25.06 9.26 -17.27
N ASP A 776 25.91 9.84 -18.11
CA ASP A 776 27.32 9.47 -18.28
C ASP A 776 28.15 10.73 -18.58
N PRO A 777 29.19 11.05 -17.79
CA PRO A 777 29.92 10.17 -16.88
C PRO A 777 29.52 10.28 -15.39
N CYS A 778 28.56 11.12 -15.01
CA CYS A 778 28.24 11.34 -13.59
C CYS A 778 27.59 10.13 -12.92
N ASN A 779 26.89 9.27 -13.67
CA ASN A 779 26.17 8.11 -13.14
C ASN A 779 25.19 8.52 -12.02
N ILE A 780 24.38 9.54 -12.27
CA ILE A 780 23.31 10.02 -11.37
C ILE A 780 21.94 9.56 -11.87
N LEU A 781 21.75 9.55 -13.20
CA LEU A 781 20.55 9.07 -13.86
C LEU A 781 20.81 7.71 -14.52
N PHE A 782 19.93 6.75 -14.26
CA PHE A 782 20.08 5.37 -14.68
C PHE A 782 18.94 4.93 -15.58
N PHE A 783 19.30 4.28 -16.68
CA PHE A 783 18.34 3.73 -17.65
C PHE A 783 17.78 2.39 -17.16
N ASP A 784 16.45 2.28 -17.08
CA ASP A 784 15.74 1.02 -16.90
C ASP A 784 15.29 0.48 -18.27
N PRO A 785 15.84 -0.66 -18.74
CA PRO A 785 15.46 -1.23 -20.03
C PRO A 785 14.03 -1.79 -20.04
N ILE A 786 13.42 -2.06 -18.88
CA ILE A 786 12.05 -2.58 -18.82
C ILE A 786 11.08 -1.44 -19.09
N SER A 787 11.18 -0.32 -18.37
CA SER A 787 10.27 0.81 -18.56
C SER A 787 10.72 1.79 -19.64
N GLU A 788 11.93 1.65 -20.18
CA GLU A 788 12.55 2.54 -21.18
C GLU A 788 12.71 4.00 -20.70
N THR A 789 12.92 4.18 -19.40
CA THR A 789 12.99 5.50 -18.74
C THR A 789 14.24 5.65 -17.88
N PHE A 790 14.54 6.88 -17.47
CA PHE A 790 15.67 7.23 -16.60
C PHE A 790 15.17 7.61 -15.20
N SER A 791 15.85 7.14 -14.15
CA SER A 791 15.56 7.45 -12.75
C SER A 791 16.83 7.81 -11.96
N PHE A 792 16.68 8.35 -10.75
CA PHE A 792 17.81 8.62 -9.83
C PHE A 792 18.36 7.36 -9.13
N GLY A 793 18.06 6.16 -9.64
CA GLY A 793 18.43 4.90 -9.02
C GLY A 793 17.55 4.54 -7.84
N HIS A 794 17.37 5.42 -6.85
CA HIS A 794 16.53 5.15 -5.67
C HIS A 794 15.72 6.38 -5.24
N LEU A 795 14.46 6.20 -4.80
CA LEU A 795 13.59 7.36 -4.51
C LEU A 795 14.16 8.27 -3.41
N ARG A 796 14.88 7.73 -2.42
CA ARG A 796 15.55 8.56 -1.40
C ARG A 796 16.49 9.62 -2.00
N TYR A 797 17.17 9.33 -3.11
CA TYR A 797 17.98 10.34 -3.80
C TYR A 797 17.12 11.44 -4.40
N GLN A 798 16.03 11.07 -5.06
CA GLN A 798 15.09 12.05 -5.61
C GLN A 798 14.44 12.90 -4.50
N GLU A 799 14.05 12.30 -3.38
CA GLU A 799 13.51 13.01 -2.20
C GLU A 799 14.55 13.99 -1.63
N HIS A 800 15.82 13.56 -1.53
CA HIS A 800 16.91 14.42 -1.09
C HIS A 800 17.11 15.61 -2.03
N LEU A 801 17.25 15.36 -3.33
CA LEU A 801 17.45 16.42 -4.33
C LEU A 801 16.25 17.38 -4.39
N ALA A 802 15.02 16.87 -4.26
CA ALA A 802 13.81 17.69 -4.17
C ALA A 802 13.81 18.53 -2.88
N SER A 803 14.26 17.99 -1.74
CA SER A 803 14.37 18.75 -0.48
C SER A 803 15.39 19.90 -0.58
N LEU A 804 16.50 19.71 -1.31
CA LEU A 804 17.48 20.76 -1.57
C LEU A 804 16.89 21.88 -2.44
N GLU A 805 16.05 21.54 -3.42
CA GLU A 805 15.31 22.53 -4.20
C GLU A 805 14.31 23.31 -3.34
N LEU A 806 13.54 22.65 -2.47
CA LEU A 806 12.64 23.31 -1.50
C LEU A 806 13.39 24.30 -0.60
N MET A 807 14.62 23.98 -0.20
CA MET A 807 15.46 24.83 0.64
C MET A 807 16.01 26.04 -0.12
N GLN A 808 16.43 25.85 -1.37
CA GLN A 808 17.10 26.90 -2.17
C GLN A 808 16.11 27.85 -2.84
N ASN A 809 14.93 27.37 -3.21
CA ASN A 809 13.96 28.12 -3.99
C ASN A 809 12.77 28.59 -3.14
N ARG A 810 12.90 29.80 -2.61
CA ARG A 810 11.89 30.46 -1.75
C ARG A 810 10.55 30.76 -2.45
N SER A 811 10.47 30.61 -3.77
CA SER A 811 9.20 30.81 -4.49
C SER A 811 8.24 29.62 -4.37
N ILE A 812 8.73 28.47 -3.86
CA ILE A 812 7.93 27.26 -3.71
C ILE A 812 7.14 27.34 -2.40
N GLU A 813 5.81 27.24 -2.49
CA GLU A 813 4.94 27.20 -1.32
C GLU A 813 4.85 25.78 -0.73
N ILE A 814 5.58 25.54 0.36
CA ILE A 814 5.73 24.20 0.98
C ILE A 814 4.42 23.67 1.57
N ILE A 815 3.55 24.58 2.04
CA ILE A 815 2.31 24.27 2.78
C ILE A 815 1.43 23.27 2.02
N HIS A 816 1.38 23.36 0.69
CA HIS A 816 0.58 22.48 -0.16
C HIS A 816 1.00 21.02 -0.14
N TYR A 817 2.27 20.75 0.17
CA TYR A 817 2.84 19.41 0.18
C TYR A 817 2.65 18.67 1.50
N LEU A 818 2.35 19.37 2.60
CA LEU A 818 2.25 18.78 3.94
C LEU A 818 1.17 17.70 4.07
N LYS A 819 0.07 17.83 3.33
CA LYS A 819 -1.03 16.85 3.28
C LYS A 819 -0.83 15.71 2.28
N ASN A 820 0.28 15.71 1.53
CA ASN A 820 0.55 14.73 0.49
C ASN A 820 1.61 13.73 0.95
N ASP A 821 1.21 12.47 1.14
CA ASP A 821 2.07 11.38 1.60
C ASP A 821 3.32 11.18 0.73
N TRP A 822 3.23 11.46 -0.58
CA TRP A 822 4.35 11.37 -1.52
C TRP A 822 5.52 12.30 -1.14
N TRP A 823 5.21 13.48 -0.60
CA TRP A 823 6.21 14.51 -0.26
C TRP A 823 6.82 14.32 1.13
N ARG A 824 6.27 13.44 1.96
CA ARG A 824 6.68 13.27 3.36
C ARG A 824 8.18 13.00 3.50
N GLY A 825 8.75 12.15 2.64
CA GLY A 825 10.18 11.84 2.65
C GLY A 825 11.05 13.07 2.37
N SER A 826 10.71 13.84 1.33
CA SER A 826 11.39 15.09 0.98
C SER A 826 11.26 16.15 2.08
N LEU A 827 10.09 16.25 2.72
CA LEU A 827 9.84 17.19 3.82
C LEU A 827 10.58 16.81 5.11
N CYS A 828 10.75 15.51 5.39
CA CYS A 828 11.58 15.05 6.49
C CYS A 828 13.06 15.42 6.29
N LEU A 829 13.59 15.26 5.07
CA LEU A 829 14.95 15.68 4.73
C LEU A 829 15.11 17.21 4.77
N TYR A 830 14.09 17.96 4.34
CA TYR A 830 14.03 19.41 4.50
C TYR A 830 14.09 19.81 5.99
N ALA A 831 13.29 19.16 6.83
CA ALA A 831 13.26 19.41 8.27
C ALA A 831 14.61 19.16 8.95
N GLN A 832 15.44 18.23 8.46
CA GLN A 832 16.77 17.99 9.01
C GLN A 832 17.69 19.23 8.91
N CYS A 833 17.50 20.07 7.89
CA CYS A 833 18.29 21.28 7.66
C CYS A 833 17.56 22.58 8.02
N CYS A 834 16.23 22.58 8.07
CA CYS A 834 15.41 23.78 8.26
C CYS A 834 14.48 23.67 9.48
N GLU A 835 14.32 24.78 10.20
CA GLU A 835 13.27 24.96 11.21
C GLU A 835 11.92 25.11 10.47
N PHE A 836 10.85 24.48 10.97
CA PHE A 836 9.56 24.43 10.27
C PHE A 836 8.37 24.80 11.14
N SER A 837 8.57 25.29 12.37
CA SER A 837 7.48 25.65 13.29
C SER A 837 6.46 26.60 12.66
N ILE A 838 6.93 27.53 11.82
CA ILE A 838 6.08 28.49 11.10
C ILE A 838 5.10 27.79 10.13
N LEU A 839 5.46 26.63 9.58
CA LEU A 839 4.59 25.88 8.68
C LEU A 839 3.34 25.35 9.40
N LEU A 840 3.37 25.17 10.73
CA LEU A 840 2.20 24.75 11.50
C LEU A 840 1.15 25.86 11.55
N GLU A 841 1.60 27.08 11.83
CA GLU A 841 0.74 28.27 11.82
C GLU A 841 0.20 28.53 10.41
N GLU A 842 1.08 28.59 9.40
CA GLU A 842 0.68 28.85 8.01
C GLU A 842 -0.30 27.79 7.46
N PHE A 843 -0.08 26.50 7.77
CA PHE A 843 -0.99 25.44 7.35
C PHE A 843 -2.35 25.55 8.05
N THR A 844 -2.36 25.80 9.35
CA THR A 844 -3.60 25.94 10.13
C THR A 844 -4.39 27.17 9.67
N LEU A 845 -3.74 28.30 9.41
CA LEU A 845 -4.38 29.50 8.86
C LEU A 845 -4.97 29.26 7.46
N LYS A 846 -4.32 28.45 6.62
CA LYS A 846 -4.77 28.18 5.25
C LYS A 846 -5.90 27.16 5.16
N TYR A 847 -5.89 26.13 6.01
CA TYR A 847 -6.82 25.00 5.94
C TYR A 847 -7.82 24.91 7.11
N ASN A 848 -7.73 25.81 8.09
CA ASN A 848 -8.55 25.85 9.31
C ASN A 848 -8.54 24.56 10.15
N ASN A 849 -7.58 23.66 9.92
CA ASN A 849 -7.42 22.39 10.62
C ASN A 849 -6.03 21.79 10.30
N ILE A 850 -5.30 21.34 11.31
CA ILE A 850 -3.96 20.73 11.19
C ILE A 850 -4.02 19.21 10.93
N LYS A 851 -5.15 18.54 11.22
CA LYS A 851 -5.33 17.09 11.12
C LYS A 851 -4.78 16.46 9.83
N PRO A 852 -5.02 17.02 8.63
CA PRO A 852 -4.50 16.43 7.39
C PRO A 852 -2.96 16.41 7.27
N ALA A 853 -2.25 17.28 8.02
CA ALA A 853 -0.80 17.38 8.01
C ALA A 853 -0.12 16.73 9.23
N LEU A 854 -0.87 16.33 10.26
CA LEU A 854 -0.33 15.85 11.53
C LEU A 854 0.69 14.72 11.38
N ILE A 855 0.39 13.74 10.53
CA ILE A 855 1.28 12.60 10.32
C ILE A 855 2.61 13.08 9.73
N THR A 856 2.57 13.89 8.67
CA THR A 856 3.77 14.46 8.05
C THR A 856 4.56 15.32 9.03
N LEU A 857 3.90 16.21 9.78
CA LEU A 857 4.54 17.09 10.76
C LEU A 857 5.21 16.30 11.88
N ARG A 858 4.55 15.29 12.45
CA ARG A 858 5.13 14.41 13.47
C ARG A 858 6.33 13.63 12.94
N GLU A 859 6.29 13.17 11.69
CA GLU A 859 7.46 12.55 11.06
C GLU A 859 8.61 13.55 10.87
N MET A 860 8.33 14.78 10.41
CA MET A 860 9.34 15.84 10.27
C MET A 860 10.03 16.15 11.61
N VAL A 861 9.30 16.10 12.74
CA VAL A 861 9.89 16.28 14.07
C VAL A 861 10.96 15.23 14.36
N LYS A 862 10.79 13.97 13.94
CA LYS A 862 11.78 12.91 14.15
C LYS A 862 13.13 13.20 13.47
N PHE A 863 13.12 14.01 12.42
CA PHE A 863 14.32 14.41 11.68
C PHE A 863 15.01 15.67 12.24
N ARG A 864 14.39 16.35 13.22
CA ARG A 864 15.01 17.48 13.94
C ARG A 864 16.03 17.02 14.99
N PRO A 865 16.95 17.90 15.41
CA PRO A 865 17.82 17.66 16.56
C PRO A 865 17.01 17.31 17.82
N GLU A 866 17.48 16.34 18.61
CA GLU A 866 16.74 15.82 19.78
C GLU A 866 16.26 16.92 20.75
N LYS A 867 17.07 17.98 20.92
CA LYS A 867 16.77 19.11 21.81
C LYS A 867 15.50 19.88 21.41
N GLU A 868 15.13 19.85 20.13
CA GLU A 868 13.97 20.60 19.61
C GLU A 868 12.71 19.74 19.53
N ARG A 869 12.85 18.41 19.47
CA ARG A 869 11.73 17.49 19.21
C ARG A 869 10.61 17.62 20.24
N ARG A 870 10.95 17.79 21.52
CA ARG A 870 9.97 17.94 22.60
C ARG A 870 9.09 19.17 22.40
N HIS A 871 9.70 20.32 22.14
CA HIS A 871 8.98 21.57 21.94
C HIS A 871 8.06 21.51 20.71
N LEU A 872 8.54 20.95 19.60
CA LEU A 872 7.73 20.81 18.39
C LEU A 872 6.55 19.85 18.59
N ASN A 873 6.74 18.76 19.32
CA ASN A 873 5.64 17.85 19.67
C ASN A 873 4.61 18.53 20.58
N GLU A 874 5.05 19.31 21.56
CA GLU A 874 4.16 20.12 22.41
C GLU A 874 3.36 21.12 21.57
N LEU A 875 4.00 21.77 20.59
CA LEU A 875 3.36 22.72 19.68
C LEU A 875 2.32 22.03 18.77
N ILE A 876 2.67 20.88 18.16
CA ILE A 876 1.73 20.06 17.37
C ILE A 876 0.49 19.68 18.19
N ASN A 877 0.70 19.20 19.42
CA ASN A 877 -0.41 18.77 20.29
C ASN A 877 -1.33 19.94 20.69
N ASN A 878 -0.80 21.16 20.81
CA ASN A 878 -1.62 22.35 21.08
C ASN A 878 -2.54 22.69 19.90
N TYR A 879 -2.04 22.62 18.66
CA TYR A 879 -2.85 22.84 17.46
C TYR A 879 -3.90 21.73 17.25
N GLU A 880 -3.55 20.47 17.52
CA GLU A 880 -4.49 19.34 17.47
C GLU A 880 -5.65 19.52 18.45
N ARG A 881 -5.35 19.94 19.70
CA ARG A 881 -6.38 20.24 20.71
C ARG A 881 -7.27 21.42 20.32
N SER A 882 -6.70 22.49 19.75
CA SER A 882 -7.51 23.65 19.32
C SER A 882 -8.51 23.29 18.21
N ASP A 883 -8.17 22.34 17.34
CA ASP A 883 -9.10 21.84 16.33
C ASP A 883 -10.22 21.01 16.94
N ASP A 884 -9.92 20.19 17.94
CA ASP A 884 -10.93 19.40 18.67
C ASP A 884 -11.90 20.32 19.45
N ASP A 885 -11.38 21.37 20.10
CA ASP A 885 -12.20 22.37 20.79
C ASP A 885 -13.10 23.18 19.82
N TYR A 886 -12.62 23.47 18.59
CA TYR A 886 -13.43 24.14 17.55
C TYR A 886 -14.56 23.25 17.03
N PHE A 887 -14.34 21.93 16.93
CA PHE A 887 -15.37 20.97 16.54
C PHE A 887 -16.40 20.71 17.65
N ILE A 888 -15.98 20.72 18.92
CA ILE A 888 -16.89 20.64 20.07
C ILE A 888 -17.72 21.93 20.19
N ALA A 889 -17.11 23.11 20.00
CA ALA A 889 -17.81 24.39 20.03
C ALA A 889 -18.80 24.59 18.87
N SER A 890 -18.55 23.99 17.69
CA SER A 890 -19.45 24.07 16.53
C SER A 890 -20.63 23.11 16.58
N THR A 891 -20.62 22.11 17.46
CA THR A 891 -21.79 21.27 17.75
C THR A 891 -22.68 21.81 18.88
N GLU A 892 -22.22 22.82 19.62
CA GLU A 892 -22.96 23.53 20.68
C GLU A 892 -23.46 24.92 20.25
N TRP A 893 -23.60 25.20 18.96
CA TRP A 893 -24.38 26.37 18.52
C TRP A 893 -25.87 26.04 18.58
N ASP A 894 -26.39 26.27 19.77
CA ASP A 894 -27.79 26.50 20.11
C ASP A 894 -28.54 27.24 18.99
N ASP A 895 -29.36 26.51 18.23
CA ASP A 895 -30.27 27.00 17.19
C ASP A 895 -31.44 27.86 17.75
N SER A 896 -31.33 28.34 19.00
CA SER A 896 -32.36 29.11 19.72
C SER A 896 -32.63 30.51 19.15
N TRP A 897 -31.83 30.99 18.18
CA TRP A 897 -31.98 32.34 17.61
C TRP A 897 -32.74 32.42 16.27
N ARG A 898 -33.24 31.31 15.71
CA ARG A 898 -33.96 31.29 14.41
C ARG A 898 -35.50 31.22 14.50
N ALA A 899 -36.09 31.44 15.68
CA ALA A 899 -37.55 31.40 15.86
C ALA A 899 -38.24 32.76 16.03
N ASP A 900 -37.55 33.88 15.79
CA ASP A 900 -38.16 35.23 15.80
C ASP A 900 -37.87 35.99 14.50
N SER A 901 -38.39 35.48 13.37
CA SER A 901 -38.92 36.29 12.26
C SER A 901 -39.42 35.39 11.13
N TYR A 902 -40.73 35.54 10.86
CA TYR A 902 -41.60 34.94 9.84
C TYR A 902 -42.38 33.68 10.20
#